data_AF-A0A7V3GUF7-F1
#
_entry.id   AF-A0A7V3GUF7-F1
#
_cell.length_a   1.000
_cell.length_b   1.000
_cell.length_c   1.000
_cell.angle_alpha   90.00
_cell.angle_beta   90.00
_cell.angle_gamma   90.00
#
_symmetry.space_group_name_H-M   'P 1'
#
loop_
_entity.id
_entity.type
_entity.pdbx_description
1 polymer ?
#
loop_
_entity_poly.entity_id
_entity_poly.type
_entity_poly.pdbx_seq_one_letter_code
_entity_poly.pdbx_strand_id
1 'polypeptide(L)'
;PAGAAYLDDPTGVTRRTFLKIMGASMALAGLTACTATNPEKIVPYVQAPEEIIPGEPLFYATAFPMGGYGMGVLVETHEGRPTKIEGNENHPASLGATDLFAQASILDLYDPDRSRQPTRKGLMKSWADFTAELSENQKGWGDGEGVRILTGAVTSPTLASQIQAFLEQYPAARWHQYEPAGRNSARVGARLAFGEDADALYHFDKADVVLALDADFLSSGPTSVRYAKDFMRRRRIAGKGEGDVEMNRLYVVEANLTNTGVIADHRLPIRAVDVEHFARSLAQKLGLDVQGGDPEKYGEWLDTLAADLEAHKGSSIVIPGDQQDPVVHALAHVINQALGNVGETVTYIEPVEANPVDQDKDLAQLAADMHAGAVKALFIFDGNPAYSAPVDLNFKDGLKKVPFSVYIGALLDETAVESLWYIPRSHYLESWGDVRAFDGTVTIMQPMIEPLYQSKSDYELMAALLGQPDATGHEIVKGYWQAHANAEDFDKFWRIALNRGYLEDSQAPEKAVTASVASVAQPVNVYSDAMEIVFRPSPSLWDGRFANNGWLQEVPNGITKLTWDNAAMMAPAQAERLNLAEGDVVRLEYYGQAVEAPVLILPGHADNSVTVYLGYGRHVIGDVGRDVGFNAYAIRTAHKPWQDTGLILGYTGKTHTLARTQDHHLMEGRPLVVSGTLEEFKKNPEFVKEETEYEKISLYPEFAYRGNAWGMTVDLSACIGCNACVIACQAENNIPIVGKEEVLRGREMHWMRIDRYFIGDLDNPDVVYQPVMCQQCEGAPCEVVCPAAATVHSREGLNDMVYNRCIGTRYCENNCPYKVRHFNFFQYVDVDTPSLQLMRNPNVTVRSRGVMEKCTYCVQRINAARIRSKKENRPIRDGEVKTACQAVCPTDAIVFGNIEDKESQVARLKESPLNYELLGELNVQPRTTYLARLKNPNPNLAEEV
;
A
#
# COMPACT_ATOMS: atom_id res chain seq x y z
N PRO A 1 0.32 -34.18 -35.86
CA PRO A 1 -0.78 -34.10 -36.85
C PRO A 1 -0.29 -34.43 -38.27
N ALA A 2 -0.97 -35.37 -38.93
CA ALA A 2 -0.74 -35.72 -40.34
C ALA A 2 -1.37 -34.65 -41.24
N GLY A 3 -0.54 -33.90 -41.97
CA GLY A 3 -1.03 -32.82 -42.84
C GLY A 3 0.07 -32.04 -43.57
N ALA A 4 1.22 -32.67 -43.86
CA ALA A 4 2.37 -32.02 -44.51
C ALA A 4 2.55 -32.45 -45.98
N ALA A 5 1.46 -32.78 -46.67
CA ALA A 5 1.44 -32.94 -48.12
C ALA A 5 0.37 -32.01 -48.67
N TYR A 6 0.65 -31.38 -49.81
CA TYR A 6 -0.15 -30.38 -50.54
C TYR A 6 0.14 -28.91 -50.20
N LEU A 7 1.26 -28.42 -50.75
CA LEU A 7 1.41 -27.04 -51.23
C LEU A 7 1.98 -27.12 -52.65
N ASP A 8 1.12 -27.39 -53.64
CA ASP A 8 1.39 -27.06 -55.05
C ASP A 8 0.86 -25.65 -55.29
N ASP A 9 1.75 -24.65 -55.19
CA ASP A 9 1.47 -23.26 -55.56
C ASP A 9 2.00 -22.99 -56.98
N PRO A 10 1.17 -22.47 -57.92
CA PRO A 10 1.57 -22.18 -59.31
C PRO A 10 2.57 -21.01 -59.47
N THR A 11 2.96 -20.33 -58.40
CA THR A 11 3.84 -19.13 -58.47
C THR A 11 5.35 -19.42 -58.46
N GLY A 12 5.77 -20.70 -58.54
CA GLY A 12 7.14 -21.06 -58.94
C GLY A 12 8.23 -20.89 -57.87
N VAL A 13 7.89 -20.73 -56.60
CA VAL A 13 8.90 -20.73 -55.52
C VAL A 13 9.13 -22.16 -55.02
N THR A 14 10.12 -22.85 -55.61
CA THR A 14 10.51 -24.18 -55.13
C THR A 14 11.05 -24.12 -53.70
N ARG A 15 10.92 -25.20 -52.92
CA ARG A 15 11.55 -25.36 -51.57
C ARG A 15 13.03 -24.99 -51.57
N ARG A 16 13.73 -25.26 -52.68
CA ARG A 16 15.14 -24.91 -52.86
C ARG A 16 15.35 -23.41 -53.04
N THR A 17 14.45 -22.72 -53.73
CA THR A 17 14.44 -21.26 -53.87
C THR A 17 14.15 -20.60 -52.53
N PHE A 18 13.18 -21.11 -51.76
CA PHE A 18 12.90 -20.63 -50.40
C PHE A 18 14.11 -20.80 -49.47
N LEU A 19 14.76 -21.97 -49.48
CA LEU A 19 15.98 -22.21 -48.69
C LEU A 19 17.17 -21.36 -49.16
N LYS A 20 17.27 -21.04 -50.46
CA LYS A 20 18.29 -20.11 -50.98
C LYS A 20 18.01 -18.67 -50.56
N ILE A 21 16.75 -18.24 -50.58
CA ILE A 21 16.36 -16.90 -50.12
C ILE A 21 16.59 -16.81 -48.61
N MET A 22 16.14 -17.78 -47.80
CA MET A 22 16.47 -17.83 -46.37
C MET A 22 17.98 -17.89 -46.10
N GLY A 23 18.73 -18.69 -46.84
CA GLY A 23 20.19 -18.75 -46.72
C GLY A 23 20.86 -17.42 -47.08
N ALA A 24 20.37 -16.73 -48.12
CA ALA A 24 20.84 -15.40 -48.50
C ALA A 24 20.44 -14.33 -47.46
N SER A 25 19.23 -14.40 -46.91
CA SER A 25 18.75 -13.53 -45.83
C SER A 25 19.53 -13.75 -44.54
N MET A 26 19.86 -14.99 -44.18
CA MET A 26 20.72 -15.32 -43.04
C MET A 26 22.17 -14.92 -43.28
N ALA A 27 22.68 -14.99 -44.51
CA ALA A 27 24.01 -14.49 -44.85
C ALA A 27 24.08 -12.95 -44.84
N LEU A 28 23.04 -12.26 -45.31
CA LEU A 28 22.91 -10.80 -45.23
C LEU A 28 22.71 -10.32 -43.77
N ALA A 29 21.93 -11.05 -42.97
CA ALA A 29 21.82 -10.82 -41.52
C ALA A 29 23.11 -11.18 -40.76
N GLY A 30 23.87 -12.16 -41.26
CA GLY A 30 25.20 -12.52 -40.76
C GLY A 30 26.25 -11.46 -41.03
N LEU A 31 26.12 -10.68 -42.10
CA LEU A 31 26.97 -9.51 -42.37
C LEU A 31 26.67 -8.33 -41.42
N THR A 32 25.45 -8.23 -40.89
CA THR A 32 25.12 -7.30 -39.78
C THR A 32 25.51 -7.85 -38.41
N ALA A 33 25.77 -9.15 -38.27
CA ALA A 33 26.24 -9.73 -36.99
C ALA A 33 27.71 -9.39 -36.67
N CYS A 34 28.45 -8.82 -37.62
CA CYS A 34 29.84 -8.36 -37.47
C CYS A 34 29.98 -6.83 -37.30
N THR A 35 28.89 -6.07 -37.14
CA THR A 35 29.01 -4.66 -36.73
C THR A 35 29.22 -4.61 -35.22
N ALA A 36 30.36 -4.07 -34.82
CA ALA A 36 30.62 -3.68 -33.44
C ALA A 36 29.41 -2.91 -32.89
N THR A 37 28.86 -3.44 -31.81
CA THR A 37 28.06 -2.72 -30.82
C THR A 37 28.55 -1.29 -30.66
N ASN A 38 27.63 -0.33 -30.62
CA ASN A 38 27.97 1.04 -30.23
C ASN A 38 28.90 0.99 -29.01
N PRO A 39 30.10 1.60 -29.05
CA PRO A 39 31.02 1.53 -27.92
C PRO A 39 30.36 2.16 -26.70
N GLU A 40 30.12 1.35 -25.67
CA GLU A 40 29.64 1.83 -24.38
C GLU A 40 30.67 2.78 -23.78
N LYS A 41 30.21 3.96 -23.35
CA LYS A 41 31.08 4.98 -22.76
C LYS A 41 31.02 4.86 -21.24
N ILE A 42 32.17 4.74 -20.62
CA ILE A 42 32.32 4.89 -19.16
C ILE A 42 32.69 6.34 -18.89
N VAL A 43 31.86 7.03 -18.11
CA VAL A 43 32.04 8.46 -17.80
C VAL A 43 32.27 8.61 -16.30
N PRO A 44 33.50 8.93 -15.83
CA PRO A 44 33.75 9.19 -14.42
C PRO A 44 33.26 10.58 -14.01
N TYR A 45 33.11 10.81 -12.71
CA TYR A 45 32.87 12.14 -12.16
C TYR A 45 34.01 13.11 -12.54
N VAL A 46 33.63 14.34 -12.86
CA VAL A 46 34.59 15.46 -13.00
C VAL A 46 35.14 15.84 -11.62
N GLN A 47 34.25 15.89 -10.62
CA GLN A 47 34.57 16.06 -9.21
C GLN A 47 33.81 14.99 -8.43
N ALA A 48 34.51 13.96 -7.96
CA ALA A 48 33.90 12.87 -7.20
C ALA A 48 33.57 13.34 -5.78
N PRO A 49 32.33 13.13 -5.29
CA PRO A 49 32.01 13.29 -3.88
C PRO A 49 32.81 12.30 -3.01
N GLU A 50 33.21 12.72 -1.81
CA GLU A 50 34.07 11.91 -0.92
C GLU A 50 33.34 10.63 -0.44
N GLU A 51 32.03 10.73 -0.25
CA GLU A 51 31.20 9.66 0.29
C GLU A 51 30.78 8.63 -0.75
N ILE A 52 30.88 8.93 -2.06
CA ILE A 52 30.42 8.04 -3.13
C ILE A 52 31.54 7.13 -3.61
N ILE A 53 31.32 5.83 -3.44
CA ILE A 53 32.15 4.77 -4.03
C ILE A 53 31.34 4.09 -5.13
N PRO A 54 31.73 4.22 -6.41
CA PRO A 54 31.00 3.58 -7.52
C PRO A 54 30.83 2.07 -7.31
N GLY A 55 29.60 1.58 -7.46
CA GLY A 55 29.22 0.18 -7.25
C GLY A 55 28.91 -0.24 -5.82
N GLU A 56 29.08 0.63 -4.81
CA GLU A 56 28.62 0.39 -3.44
C GLU A 56 27.39 1.29 -3.16
N PRO A 57 26.25 0.73 -2.71
CA PRO A 57 25.07 1.53 -2.42
C PRO A 57 25.25 2.36 -1.14
N LEU A 58 24.64 3.54 -1.11
CA LEU A 58 24.52 4.40 0.07
C LEU A 58 23.06 4.50 0.50
N PHE A 59 22.84 4.44 1.81
CA PHE A 59 21.51 4.56 2.40
C PHE A 59 21.35 5.94 3.05
N TYR A 60 20.33 6.67 2.64
CA TYR A 60 19.97 7.97 3.22
C TYR A 60 18.65 7.85 3.98
N ALA A 61 18.58 8.45 5.16
CA ALA A 61 17.34 8.50 5.94
C ALA A 61 16.45 9.66 5.48
N THR A 62 15.15 9.41 5.28
CA THR A 62 14.19 10.45 4.89
C THR A 62 12.79 10.07 5.38
N ALA A 63 11.76 10.80 4.98
CA ALA A 63 10.36 10.44 5.22
C ALA A 63 9.59 10.27 3.91
N PHE A 64 8.72 9.26 3.85
CA PHE A 64 7.65 9.16 2.88
C PHE A 64 6.39 9.85 3.44
N PRO A 65 5.93 10.96 2.85
CA PRO A 65 4.71 11.63 3.29
C PRO A 65 3.46 11.01 2.65
N MET A 66 2.46 10.66 3.46
CA MET A 66 1.15 10.19 3.01
C MET A 66 0.03 10.71 3.92
N GLY A 67 -1.03 11.28 3.33
CA GLY A 67 -2.16 11.84 4.08
C GLY A 67 -1.76 12.90 5.10
N GLY A 68 -0.68 13.63 4.84
CA GLY A 68 -0.10 14.62 5.76
C GLY A 68 0.89 14.07 6.79
N TYR A 69 1.02 12.76 6.97
CA TYR A 69 1.90 12.14 7.98
C TYR A 69 3.14 11.51 7.33
N GLY A 70 4.23 11.42 8.09
CA GLY A 70 5.51 10.86 7.64
C GLY A 70 5.77 9.44 8.13
N MET A 71 6.14 8.56 7.20
CA MET A 71 6.78 7.29 7.52
C MET A 71 8.29 7.40 7.26
N GLY A 72 9.12 7.23 8.30
CA GLY A 72 10.58 7.26 8.15
C GLY A 72 11.09 6.07 7.34
N VAL A 73 11.87 6.33 6.31
CA VAL A 73 12.40 5.34 5.38
C VAL A 73 13.90 5.52 5.19
N LEU A 74 14.57 4.46 4.75
CA LEU A 74 15.94 4.45 4.27
C LEU A 74 15.91 4.24 2.75
N VAL A 75 16.55 5.12 2.00
CA VAL A 75 16.55 5.07 0.54
C VAL A 75 17.92 4.62 0.08
N GLU A 76 17.96 3.47 -0.59
CA GLU A 76 19.13 2.98 -1.28
C GLU A 76 19.37 3.82 -2.53
N THR A 77 20.54 4.42 -2.59
CA THR A 77 21.01 5.24 -3.69
C THR A 77 22.27 4.59 -4.27
N HIS A 78 22.41 4.62 -5.59
CA HIS A 78 23.71 4.38 -6.19
C HIS A 78 24.10 5.60 -7.04
N GLU A 79 25.31 6.10 -6.83
CA GLU A 79 25.86 7.23 -7.59
C GLU A 79 24.92 8.47 -7.65
N GLY A 80 24.13 8.69 -6.60
CA GLY A 80 23.22 9.85 -6.48
C GLY A 80 21.81 9.66 -7.05
N ARG A 81 21.43 8.44 -7.48
CA ARG A 81 20.04 8.15 -7.88
C ARG A 81 19.39 7.13 -6.91
N PRO A 82 18.19 7.43 -6.36
CA PRO A 82 17.37 6.47 -5.63
C PRO A 82 16.98 5.26 -6.48
N THR A 83 17.05 4.05 -5.90
CA THR A 83 16.66 2.81 -6.59
C THR A 83 15.77 1.89 -5.77
N LYS A 84 15.82 1.95 -4.44
CA LYS A 84 15.00 1.10 -3.56
C LYS A 84 14.71 1.85 -2.27
N ILE A 85 13.52 1.66 -1.72
CA ILE A 85 13.12 2.20 -0.42
C ILE A 85 13.04 1.04 0.57
N GLU A 86 13.48 1.25 1.80
CA GLU A 86 13.37 0.33 2.94
C GLU A 86 12.84 1.11 4.15
N GLY A 87 12.33 0.41 5.17
CA GLY A 87 11.89 1.10 6.38
C GLY A 87 13.06 1.52 7.26
N ASN A 88 12.93 2.62 7.96
CA ASN A 88 13.90 3.00 8.99
C ASN A 88 13.64 2.22 10.28
N GLU A 89 14.59 1.38 10.69
CA GLU A 89 14.47 0.51 11.87
C GLU A 89 14.22 1.27 13.18
N ASN A 90 14.67 2.53 13.26
CA ASN A 90 14.56 3.35 14.46
C ASN A 90 13.38 4.33 14.44
N HIS A 91 12.65 4.42 13.33
CA HIS A 91 11.52 5.36 13.22
C HIS A 91 10.21 4.71 13.73
N PRO A 92 9.39 5.42 14.54
CA PRO A 92 8.23 4.83 15.21
C PRO A 92 7.15 4.31 14.25
N ALA A 93 6.96 4.96 13.10
CA ALA A 93 5.96 4.53 12.12
C ALA A 93 6.33 3.28 11.31
N SER A 94 7.61 3.03 11.04
CA SER A 94 8.06 2.00 10.09
C SER A 94 8.70 0.79 10.78
N LEU A 95 9.51 1.01 11.82
CA LEU A 95 10.26 -0.05 12.52
C LEU A 95 10.95 -1.04 11.56
N GLY A 96 11.53 -0.49 10.48
CA GLY A 96 12.26 -1.25 9.47
C GLY A 96 11.44 -1.73 8.27
N ALA A 97 10.11 -1.67 8.33
CA ALA A 97 9.20 -2.06 7.24
C ALA A 97 8.59 -0.86 6.51
N THR A 98 7.85 -1.12 5.43
CA THR A 98 7.14 -0.09 4.65
C THR A 98 5.77 -0.58 4.22
N ASP A 99 4.88 0.33 3.85
CA ASP A 99 3.68 0.00 3.08
C ASP A 99 4.01 -0.19 1.59
N LEU A 100 2.97 -0.50 0.80
CA LEU A 100 3.09 -0.67 -0.65
C LEU A 100 3.32 0.65 -1.39
N PHE A 101 2.79 1.77 -0.87
CA PHE A 101 2.87 3.08 -1.52
C PHE A 101 4.30 3.65 -1.45
N ALA A 102 4.95 3.55 -0.29
CA ALA A 102 6.34 3.94 -0.11
C ALA A 102 7.29 3.09 -0.95
N GLN A 103 6.96 1.83 -1.24
CA GLN A 103 7.77 1.02 -2.17
C GLN A 103 7.59 1.49 -3.62
N ALA A 104 6.35 1.82 -3.98
CA ALA A 104 6.02 2.18 -5.36
C ALA A 104 6.38 3.61 -5.74
N SER A 105 6.58 4.49 -4.78
CA SER A 105 6.94 5.89 -5.03
C SER A 105 8.29 6.07 -5.76
N ILE A 106 9.14 5.05 -5.80
CA ILE A 106 10.32 5.05 -6.69
C ILE A 106 9.91 5.16 -8.15
N LEU A 107 8.84 4.46 -8.57
CA LEU A 107 8.33 4.59 -9.93
C LEU A 107 7.73 5.98 -10.15
N ASP A 108 7.02 6.54 -9.16
CA ASP A 108 6.48 7.90 -9.25
C ASP A 108 7.57 8.93 -9.49
N LEU A 109 8.72 8.84 -8.80
CA LEU A 109 9.88 9.73 -9.01
C LEU A 109 10.32 9.73 -10.49
N TYR A 110 10.36 8.57 -11.12
CA TYR A 110 10.90 8.38 -12.48
C TYR A 110 9.83 8.29 -13.57
N ASP A 111 8.57 8.53 -13.22
CA ASP A 111 7.44 8.51 -14.13
C ASP A 111 7.66 9.51 -15.29
N PRO A 112 7.68 9.04 -16.55
CA PRO A 112 7.91 9.89 -17.71
C PRO A 112 6.82 10.96 -17.94
N ASP A 113 5.63 10.76 -17.39
CA ASP A 113 4.47 11.66 -17.49
C ASP A 113 4.52 12.80 -16.47
N ARG A 114 5.52 12.80 -15.57
CA ARG A 114 5.77 13.94 -14.69
C ARG A 114 5.96 15.22 -15.49
N SER A 115 5.27 16.25 -15.02
CA SER A 115 5.31 17.56 -15.63
C SER A 115 6.69 18.20 -15.49
N ARG A 116 7.20 18.77 -16.59
CA ARG A 116 8.62 19.15 -16.66
C ARG A 116 8.91 20.62 -16.37
N GLN A 117 7.91 21.48 -16.50
CA GLN A 117 8.03 22.92 -16.29
C GLN A 117 6.67 23.57 -16.02
N PRO A 118 6.65 24.77 -15.42
CA PRO A 118 5.42 25.53 -15.20
C PRO A 118 4.60 25.75 -16.47
N THR A 119 3.28 25.81 -16.31
CA THR A 119 2.38 26.18 -17.40
C THR A 119 1.38 27.23 -16.95
N ARG A 120 0.96 28.07 -17.90
CA ARG A 120 -0.10 29.06 -17.72
C ARG A 120 -1.16 28.85 -18.80
N LYS A 121 -2.39 28.47 -18.40
CA LYS A 121 -3.46 28.03 -19.32
C LYS A 121 -2.96 26.98 -20.34
N GLY A 122 -2.19 26.01 -19.86
CA GLY A 122 -1.60 24.94 -20.67
C GLY A 122 -0.40 25.34 -21.53
N LEU A 123 0.00 26.63 -21.56
CA LEU A 123 1.19 27.08 -22.28
C LEU A 123 2.41 27.03 -21.39
N MET A 124 3.48 26.42 -21.88
CA MET A 124 4.76 26.30 -21.17
C MET A 124 5.35 27.68 -20.81
N LYS A 125 5.76 27.82 -19.55
CA LYS A 125 6.28 29.05 -18.95
C LYS A 125 7.42 28.74 -17.98
N SER A 126 8.18 29.75 -17.62
CA SER A 126 9.24 29.64 -16.61
C SER A 126 8.72 29.93 -15.21
N TRP A 127 9.49 29.52 -14.20
CA TRP A 127 9.25 29.93 -12.81
C TRP A 127 9.31 31.46 -12.64
N ALA A 128 10.21 32.13 -13.36
CA ALA A 128 10.33 33.59 -13.33
C ALA A 128 9.09 34.30 -13.90
N ASP A 129 8.46 33.74 -14.94
CA ASP A 129 7.19 34.28 -15.46
C ASP A 129 6.08 34.19 -14.41
N PHE A 130 6.02 33.08 -13.68
CA PHE A 130 5.07 32.87 -12.59
C PHE A 130 5.29 33.87 -11.45
N THR A 131 6.51 33.98 -10.93
CA THR A 131 6.80 34.84 -9.78
C THR A 131 6.62 36.32 -10.11
N ALA A 132 6.87 36.73 -11.36
CA ALA A 132 6.56 38.08 -11.83
C ALA A 132 5.05 38.37 -11.83
N GLU A 133 4.22 37.44 -12.33
CA GLU A 133 2.76 37.60 -12.32
C GLU A 133 2.19 37.52 -10.90
N LEU A 134 2.75 36.67 -10.05
CA LEU A 134 2.39 36.55 -8.63
C LEU A 134 2.62 37.88 -7.90
N SER A 135 3.82 38.47 -8.03
CA SER A 135 4.17 39.74 -7.39
C SER A 135 3.27 40.89 -7.85
N GLU A 136 2.88 40.91 -9.13
CA GLU A 136 1.94 41.92 -9.64
C GLU A 136 0.54 41.75 -9.04
N ASN A 137 0.04 40.50 -8.93
CA ASN A 137 -1.25 40.23 -8.30
C ASN A 137 -1.26 40.59 -6.81
N GLN A 138 -0.17 40.33 -6.09
CA GLN A 138 -0.03 40.61 -4.66
C GLN A 138 -0.22 42.09 -4.29
N LYS A 139 0.11 43.01 -5.20
CA LYS A 139 -0.11 44.46 -5.01
C LYS A 139 -1.59 44.81 -4.79
N GLY A 140 -2.51 43.98 -5.31
CA GLY A 140 -3.96 44.19 -5.22
C GLY A 140 -4.64 43.47 -4.07
N TRP A 141 -3.92 42.71 -3.23
CA TRP A 141 -4.56 41.87 -2.20
C TRP A 141 -4.95 42.60 -0.92
N GLY A 142 -4.36 43.77 -0.63
CA GLY A 142 -4.60 44.48 0.63
C GLY A 142 -4.34 43.56 1.82
N ASP A 143 -5.32 43.44 2.73
CA ASP A 143 -5.26 42.54 3.90
C ASP A 143 -5.51 41.06 3.55
N GLY A 144 -5.67 40.68 2.28
CA GLY A 144 -5.89 39.30 1.84
C GLY A 144 -7.34 38.92 1.58
N GLU A 145 -8.25 39.89 1.47
CA GLU A 145 -9.67 39.62 1.25
C GLU A 145 -9.89 38.89 -0.10
N GLY A 146 -10.36 37.65 -0.01
CA GLY A 146 -10.59 36.77 -1.17
C GLY A 146 -9.36 35.96 -1.59
N VAL A 147 -8.27 36.00 -0.83
CA VAL A 147 -7.12 35.09 -1.00
C VAL A 147 -7.37 33.83 -0.19
N ARG A 148 -7.17 32.67 -0.83
CA ARG A 148 -7.43 31.34 -0.26
C ARG A 148 -6.23 30.43 -0.52
N ILE A 149 -5.88 29.62 0.48
CA ILE A 149 -4.94 28.51 0.37
C ILE A 149 -5.74 27.23 0.61
N LEU A 150 -5.57 26.22 -0.25
CA LEU A 150 -6.13 24.89 -0.07
C LEU A 150 -4.97 23.89 -0.01
N THR A 151 -4.87 23.14 1.09
CA THR A 151 -3.88 22.06 1.25
C THR A 151 -4.57 20.75 1.60
N GLY A 152 -3.85 19.63 1.53
CA GLY A 152 -4.18 18.45 2.33
C GLY A 152 -3.96 18.69 3.84
N ALA A 153 -3.95 17.61 4.61
CA ALA A 153 -3.52 17.68 6.01
C ALA A 153 -2.04 18.09 6.10
N VAL A 154 -1.71 19.08 6.93
CA VAL A 154 -0.32 19.56 7.11
C VAL A 154 0.14 19.26 8.53
N THR A 155 1.13 18.38 8.63
CA THR A 155 1.85 18.10 9.90
C THR A 155 3.29 18.61 9.90
N SER A 156 3.79 19.07 8.75
CA SER A 156 5.11 19.69 8.59
C SER A 156 5.22 20.96 9.44
N PRO A 157 6.14 21.01 10.43
CA PRO A 157 6.36 22.21 11.23
C PRO A 157 6.79 23.42 10.38
N THR A 158 7.69 23.22 9.42
CA THR A 158 8.19 24.31 8.55
C THR A 158 7.06 24.85 7.66
N LEU A 159 6.30 23.97 6.99
CA LEU A 159 5.23 24.41 6.08
C LEU A 159 4.11 25.10 6.86
N ALA A 160 3.70 24.55 8.01
CA ALA A 160 2.72 25.18 8.88
C ALA A 160 3.17 26.58 9.31
N SER A 161 4.45 26.75 9.69
CA SER A 161 5.00 28.06 10.04
C SER A 161 4.97 29.05 8.88
N GLN A 162 5.25 28.62 7.64
CA GLN A 162 5.16 29.49 6.46
C GLN A 162 3.72 29.92 6.17
N ILE A 163 2.75 28.99 6.31
CA ILE A 163 1.33 29.31 6.12
C ILE A 163 0.86 30.30 7.19
N GLN A 164 1.25 30.11 8.45
CA GLN A 164 0.90 31.06 9.51
C GLN A 164 1.52 32.44 9.28
N ALA A 165 2.79 32.52 8.90
CA ALA A 165 3.43 33.79 8.53
C ALA A 165 2.69 34.49 7.36
N PHE A 166 2.16 33.73 6.41
CA PHE A 166 1.37 34.26 5.32
C PHE A 166 0.02 34.82 5.82
N LEU A 167 -0.67 34.11 6.72
CA LEU A 167 -1.92 34.59 7.33
C LEU A 167 -1.70 35.80 8.23
N GLU A 168 -0.54 35.95 8.86
CA GLU A 168 -0.17 37.16 9.61
C GLU A 168 0.07 38.35 8.67
N GLN A 169 0.70 38.13 7.52
CA GLN A 169 0.88 39.16 6.49
C GLN A 169 -0.44 39.55 5.81
N TYR A 170 -1.36 38.60 5.67
CA TYR A 170 -2.68 38.77 5.03
C TYR A 170 -3.80 38.29 5.96
N PRO A 171 -4.20 39.09 6.98
CA PRO A 171 -5.13 38.65 8.04
C PRO A 171 -6.54 38.26 7.56
N ALA A 172 -6.97 38.70 6.37
CA ALA A 172 -8.25 38.35 5.77
C ALA A 172 -8.17 37.15 4.80
N ALA A 173 -6.97 36.61 4.56
CA ALA A 173 -6.79 35.36 3.84
C ALA A 173 -7.29 34.18 4.68
N ARG A 174 -7.61 33.06 4.03
CA ARG A 174 -8.05 31.84 4.72
C ARG A 174 -7.28 30.63 4.23
N TRP A 175 -6.90 29.78 5.19
CA TRP A 175 -6.33 28.47 4.94
C TRP A 175 -7.44 27.42 5.07
N HIS A 176 -7.71 26.75 3.97
CA HIS A 176 -8.62 25.64 3.86
C HIS A 176 -7.86 24.31 3.76
N GLN A 177 -8.45 23.24 4.28
CA GLN A 177 -7.89 21.89 4.19
C GLN A 177 -8.87 20.87 3.64
N TYR A 178 -8.36 19.98 2.79
CA TYR A 178 -9.12 18.87 2.24
C TYR A 178 -8.23 17.68 1.89
N GLU A 179 -8.43 16.56 2.59
CA GLU A 179 -7.80 15.28 2.30
C GLU A 179 -8.90 14.26 1.96
N PRO A 180 -9.06 13.83 0.68
CA PRO A 180 -10.19 13.03 0.21
C PRO A 180 -10.39 11.70 0.96
N ALA A 181 -9.28 11.13 1.44
CA ALA A 181 -9.20 9.91 2.24
C ALA A 181 -8.58 10.18 3.62
N GLY A 182 -8.89 11.35 4.19
CA GLY A 182 -8.35 11.81 5.47
C GLY A 182 -9.14 11.32 6.69
N ARG A 183 -8.62 11.68 7.86
CA ARG A 183 -9.15 11.28 9.17
C ARG A 183 -10.17 12.30 9.73
N ASN A 184 -11.01 12.87 8.87
CA ASN A 184 -11.97 13.92 9.27
C ASN A 184 -12.96 13.40 10.32
N SER A 185 -13.51 12.20 10.11
CA SER A 185 -14.43 11.58 11.05
C SER A 185 -13.81 11.33 12.42
N ALA A 186 -12.54 10.91 12.46
CA ALA A 186 -11.82 10.70 13.72
C ALA A 186 -11.65 12.00 14.50
N ARG A 187 -11.25 13.10 13.84
CA ARG A 187 -11.10 14.42 14.48
C ARG A 187 -12.43 14.95 14.99
N VAL A 188 -13.48 14.94 14.15
CA VAL A 188 -14.82 15.40 14.55
C VAL A 188 -15.36 14.52 15.68
N GLY A 189 -15.12 13.21 15.64
CA GLY A 189 -15.50 12.26 16.69
C GLY A 189 -14.79 12.49 18.02
N ALA A 190 -13.49 12.80 18.00
CA ALA A 190 -12.75 13.20 19.19
C ALA A 190 -13.33 14.48 19.79
N ARG A 191 -13.61 15.50 18.96
CA ARG A 191 -14.25 16.75 19.41
C ARG A 191 -15.65 16.51 19.98
N LEU A 192 -16.42 15.59 19.41
CA LEU A 192 -17.72 15.17 19.97
C LEU A 192 -17.56 14.48 21.34
N ALA A 193 -16.57 13.61 21.50
CA ALA A 193 -16.34 12.88 22.76
C ALA A 193 -15.80 13.78 23.88
N PHE A 194 -14.79 14.62 23.57
CA PHE A 194 -13.99 15.35 24.56
C PHE A 194 -14.34 16.84 24.65
N GLY A 195 -14.98 17.41 23.63
CA GLY A 195 -15.20 18.86 23.50
C GLY A 195 -14.01 19.63 22.90
N GLU A 196 -12.90 18.94 22.65
CA GLU A 196 -11.66 19.47 22.07
C GLU A 196 -11.00 18.44 21.16
N ASP A 197 -10.04 18.88 20.35
CA ASP A 197 -9.31 17.99 19.44
C ASP A 197 -8.23 17.20 20.19
N ALA A 198 -8.14 15.91 19.89
CA ALA A 198 -7.13 14.99 20.39
C ALA A 198 -6.93 13.84 19.39
N ASP A 199 -5.68 13.40 19.21
CA ASP A 199 -5.36 12.22 18.41
C ASP A 199 -5.24 10.99 19.32
N ALA A 200 -5.79 9.85 18.90
CA ALA A 200 -5.72 8.59 19.63
C ALA A 200 -4.58 7.71 19.12
N LEU A 201 -3.75 7.22 20.05
CA LEU A 201 -2.71 6.23 19.83
C LEU A 201 -3.14 4.89 20.45
N TYR A 202 -3.19 3.84 19.64
CA TYR A 202 -3.54 2.49 20.06
C TYR A 202 -2.28 1.62 20.22
N HIS A 203 -2.09 1.04 21.41
CA HIS A 203 -0.94 0.20 21.77
C HIS A 203 -1.29 -1.29 21.66
N PHE A 204 -1.31 -1.81 20.42
CA PHE A 204 -1.70 -3.20 20.14
C PHE A 204 -0.75 -4.24 20.76
N ASP A 205 0.47 -3.84 21.11
CA ASP A 205 1.46 -4.67 21.81
C ASP A 205 1.06 -4.96 23.26
N LYS A 206 0.09 -4.22 23.80
CA LYS A 206 -0.46 -4.40 25.16
C LYS A 206 -1.89 -4.95 25.16
N ALA A 207 -2.46 -5.25 24.00
CA ALA A 207 -3.85 -5.68 23.88
C ALA A 207 -3.99 -7.19 23.73
N ASP A 208 -4.87 -7.77 24.56
CA ASP A 208 -5.28 -9.17 24.52
C ASP A 208 -6.54 -9.35 23.67
N VAL A 209 -7.47 -8.39 23.75
CA VAL A 209 -8.72 -8.40 22.97
C VAL A 209 -8.86 -7.09 22.20
N VAL A 210 -9.09 -7.20 20.90
CA VAL A 210 -9.29 -6.05 20.00
C VAL A 210 -10.66 -6.17 19.35
N LEU A 211 -11.44 -5.09 19.39
CA LEU A 211 -12.64 -4.90 18.59
C LEU A 211 -12.38 -3.82 17.54
N ALA A 212 -12.45 -4.19 16.27
CA ALA A 212 -12.45 -3.27 15.14
C ALA A 212 -13.88 -3.00 14.68
N LEU A 213 -14.32 -1.75 14.80
CA LEU A 213 -15.57 -1.24 14.26
C LEU A 213 -15.29 -0.67 12.86
N ASP A 214 -15.33 -1.58 11.88
CA ASP A 214 -15.12 -1.32 10.46
C ASP A 214 -13.76 -0.64 10.17
N ALA A 215 -12.76 -1.00 10.98
CA ALA A 215 -11.40 -0.48 10.92
C ALA A 215 -10.45 -1.46 10.23
N ASP A 216 -9.89 -1.05 9.07
CA ASP A 216 -8.82 -1.81 8.40
C ASP A 216 -7.42 -1.39 8.85
N PHE A 217 -7.19 -1.37 10.17
CA PHE A 217 -5.97 -0.82 10.77
C PHE A 217 -4.69 -1.61 10.43
N LEU A 218 -4.79 -2.84 9.93
CA LEU A 218 -3.63 -3.63 9.51
C LEU A 218 -3.10 -3.22 8.13
N SER A 219 -3.89 -2.54 7.30
CA SER A 219 -3.55 -2.28 5.89
C SER A 219 -3.87 -0.87 5.39
N SER A 220 -4.60 -0.07 6.16
CA SER A 220 -5.03 1.28 5.76
C SER A 220 -4.58 2.35 6.76
N GLY A 221 -4.31 3.55 6.24
CA GLY A 221 -3.96 4.72 7.04
C GLY A 221 -2.47 4.81 7.42
N PRO A 222 -2.06 5.96 8.00
CA PRO A 222 -0.66 6.30 8.27
C PRO A 222 -0.03 5.46 9.40
N THR A 223 -0.83 4.73 10.17
CA THR A 223 -0.37 3.88 11.28
C THR A 223 -0.29 2.40 10.94
N SER A 224 -0.73 2.00 9.73
CA SER A 224 -0.91 0.60 9.34
C SER A 224 0.33 -0.27 9.57
N VAL A 225 1.52 0.21 9.18
CA VAL A 225 2.78 -0.52 9.37
C VAL A 225 3.08 -0.75 10.85
N ARG A 226 2.95 0.29 11.68
CA ARG A 226 3.20 0.21 13.13
C ARG A 226 2.19 -0.70 13.82
N TYR A 227 0.89 -0.50 13.55
CA TYR A 227 -0.17 -1.26 14.19
C TYR A 227 -0.16 -2.73 13.77
N ALA A 228 0.12 -3.03 12.51
CA ALA A 228 0.29 -4.41 12.05
C ALA A 228 1.44 -5.12 12.76
N LYS A 229 2.57 -4.41 12.97
CA LYS A 229 3.72 -4.97 13.68
C LYS A 229 3.42 -5.25 15.14
N ASP A 230 2.83 -4.30 15.85
CA ASP A 230 2.49 -4.45 17.27
C ASP A 230 1.43 -5.53 17.50
N PHE A 231 0.36 -5.54 16.70
CA PHE A 231 -0.66 -6.56 16.77
C PHE A 231 -0.08 -7.98 16.56
N MET A 232 0.84 -8.13 15.60
CA MET A 232 1.44 -9.44 15.30
C MET A 232 2.46 -9.91 16.34
N ARG A 233 3.04 -9.01 17.13
CA ARG A 233 3.89 -9.41 18.28
C ARG A 233 3.10 -10.20 19.32
N ARG A 234 1.84 -9.84 19.59
CA ARG A 234 0.96 -10.60 20.50
C ARG A 234 0.39 -11.86 19.84
N ARG A 235 0.24 -11.86 18.51
CA ARG A 235 -0.38 -12.96 17.75
C ARG A 235 0.52 -14.17 17.47
N ARG A 236 1.84 -13.96 17.35
CA ARG A 236 2.79 -15.03 16.96
C ARG A 236 3.05 -16.04 18.06
N ILE A 237 3.11 -17.32 17.67
CA ILE A 237 3.31 -18.46 18.58
C ILE A 237 4.65 -19.15 18.36
N ALA A 238 5.12 -19.27 17.11
CA ALA A 238 6.28 -20.08 16.74
C ALA A 238 7.64 -19.65 17.35
N GLY A 239 7.70 -18.52 18.07
CA GLY A 239 8.88 -18.06 18.82
C GLY A 239 8.75 -18.13 20.35
N LYS A 240 7.62 -18.61 20.88
CA LYS A 240 7.38 -18.76 22.32
C LYS A 240 7.72 -20.21 22.71
N GLY A 241 8.48 -20.40 23.81
CA GLY A 241 8.84 -21.74 24.30
C GLY A 241 7.63 -22.55 24.77
N GLU A 242 7.81 -23.83 25.07
CA GLU A 242 6.77 -24.68 25.65
C GLU A 242 6.29 -24.10 26.99
N GLY A 243 5.00 -23.73 27.11
CA GLY A 243 4.42 -23.05 28.28
C GLY A 243 3.00 -22.51 28.02
N ASP A 244 2.52 -21.57 28.85
CA ASP A 244 1.24 -20.86 28.65
C ASP A 244 1.31 -19.97 27.40
N VAL A 245 1.04 -20.57 26.25
CA VAL A 245 0.99 -19.89 24.96
C VAL A 245 -0.29 -19.05 24.89
N GLU A 246 -0.12 -17.73 24.98
CA GLU A 246 -1.17 -16.75 24.74
C GLU A 246 -1.10 -16.15 23.34
N MET A 247 -2.27 -15.78 22.82
CA MET A 247 -2.46 -15.11 21.54
C MET A 247 -3.56 -14.07 21.75
N ASN A 248 -3.43 -12.90 21.14
CA ASN A 248 -4.52 -11.93 21.16
C ASN A 248 -5.72 -12.42 20.34
N ARG A 249 -6.90 -11.86 20.61
CA ARG A 249 -8.15 -12.15 19.91
C ARG A 249 -8.65 -10.89 19.21
N LEU A 250 -9.09 -11.05 17.97
CA LEU A 250 -9.61 -9.97 17.14
C LEU A 250 -11.06 -10.23 16.75
N TYR A 251 -11.93 -9.31 17.15
CA TYR A 251 -13.31 -9.19 16.69
C TYR A 251 -13.39 -8.07 15.65
N VAL A 252 -14.07 -8.33 14.53
CA VAL A 252 -14.26 -7.35 13.47
C VAL A 252 -15.73 -7.27 13.11
N VAL A 253 -16.26 -6.05 13.08
CA VAL A 253 -17.61 -5.73 12.60
C VAL A 253 -17.45 -4.80 11.41
N GLU A 254 -17.72 -5.27 10.19
CA GLU A 254 -17.43 -4.51 8.96
C GLU A 254 -18.40 -4.85 7.83
N ALA A 255 -18.52 -3.97 6.84
CA ALA A 255 -19.39 -4.17 5.70
C ALA A 255 -18.72 -4.90 4.53
N ASN A 256 -17.56 -4.38 4.14
CA ASN A 256 -16.72 -5.01 3.14
C ASN A 256 -15.73 -5.94 3.83
N LEU A 257 -15.37 -7.06 3.20
CA LEU A 257 -14.29 -7.90 3.71
C LEU A 257 -12.96 -7.18 3.53
N THR A 258 -12.31 -6.81 4.63
CA THR A 258 -11.01 -6.13 4.64
C THR A 258 -9.85 -7.08 4.96
N ASN A 259 -8.61 -6.61 4.81
CA ASN A 259 -7.44 -7.40 5.25
C ASN A 259 -7.45 -7.63 6.76
N THR A 260 -7.94 -6.67 7.54
CA THR A 260 -8.15 -6.85 8.99
C THR A 260 -9.23 -7.89 9.28
N GLY A 261 -10.34 -7.87 8.53
CA GLY A 261 -11.39 -8.89 8.61
C GLY A 261 -10.92 -10.31 8.31
N VAL A 262 -10.02 -10.49 7.34
CA VAL A 262 -9.42 -11.81 7.04
C VAL A 262 -8.64 -12.36 8.23
N ILE A 263 -8.02 -11.49 9.04
CA ILE A 263 -7.22 -11.87 10.20
C ILE A 263 -8.06 -12.05 11.47
N ALA A 264 -9.32 -11.61 11.44
CA ALA A 264 -10.23 -11.74 12.57
C ALA A 264 -10.37 -13.20 13.03
N ASP A 265 -10.46 -13.35 14.34
CA ASP A 265 -10.88 -14.61 14.94
C ASP A 265 -12.40 -14.73 14.86
N HIS A 266 -13.10 -13.60 15.00
CA HIS A 266 -14.54 -13.45 14.89
C HIS A 266 -14.89 -12.27 14.00
N ARG A 267 -15.59 -12.52 12.89
CA ARG A 267 -16.03 -11.48 11.97
C ARG A 267 -17.54 -11.49 11.85
N LEU A 268 -18.15 -10.30 11.94
CA LEU A 268 -19.58 -10.09 11.75
C LEU A 268 -19.82 -9.14 10.56
N PRO A 269 -20.28 -9.65 9.40
CA PRO A 269 -20.63 -8.82 8.26
C PRO A 269 -21.95 -8.07 8.52
N ILE A 270 -21.88 -6.74 8.60
CA ILE A 270 -23.08 -5.87 8.70
C ILE A 270 -22.91 -4.65 7.80
N ARG A 271 -24.01 -4.01 7.41
CA ARG A 271 -23.95 -2.74 6.68
C ARG A 271 -23.16 -1.70 7.48
N ALA A 272 -22.42 -0.86 6.78
CA ALA A 272 -21.52 0.11 7.39
C ALA A 272 -22.29 1.18 8.19
N VAL A 273 -23.49 1.57 7.73
CA VAL A 273 -24.46 2.43 8.44
C VAL A 273 -25.01 1.79 9.73
N ASP A 274 -25.02 0.46 9.82
CA ASP A 274 -25.51 -0.26 11.01
C ASP A 274 -24.41 -0.43 12.09
N VAL A 275 -23.17 -0.04 11.81
CA VAL A 275 -22.06 -0.08 12.79
C VAL A 275 -22.32 0.86 13.97
N GLU A 276 -22.98 2.01 13.76
CA GLU A 276 -23.40 2.88 14.87
C GLU A 276 -24.39 2.15 15.80
N HIS A 277 -25.36 1.43 15.23
CA HIS A 277 -26.31 0.61 16.02
C HIS A 277 -25.56 -0.43 16.85
N PHE A 278 -24.61 -1.12 16.22
CA PHE A 278 -23.80 -2.13 16.88
C PHE A 278 -23.01 -1.52 18.06
N ALA A 279 -22.29 -0.41 17.83
CA ALA A 279 -21.52 0.27 18.86
C ALA A 279 -22.40 0.76 20.03
N ARG A 280 -23.60 1.27 19.75
CA ARG A 280 -24.59 1.65 20.77
C ARG A 280 -25.09 0.45 21.56
N SER A 281 -25.38 -0.66 20.90
CA SER A 281 -25.83 -1.90 21.54
C SER A 281 -24.75 -2.45 22.48
N LEU A 282 -23.48 -2.41 22.07
CA LEU A 282 -22.35 -2.76 22.92
C LEU A 282 -22.21 -1.80 24.11
N ALA A 283 -22.29 -0.49 23.87
CA ALA A 283 -22.22 0.50 24.95
C ALA A 283 -23.33 0.29 26.01
N GLN A 284 -24.56 0.02 25.58
CA GLN A 284 -25.67 -0.33 26.49
C GLN A 284 -25.39 -1.62 27.27
N LYS A 285 -24.86 -2.65 26.60
CA LYS A 285 -24.47 -3.93 27.22
C LYS A 285 -23.41 -3.72 28.32
N LEU A 286 -22.48 -2.80 28.09
CA LEU A 286 -21.44 -2.38 29.05
C LEU A 286 -21.95 -1.40 30.12
N GLY A 287 -23.25 -1.11 30.17
CA GLY A 287 -23.88 -0.28 31.20
C GLY A 287 -23.81 1.23 30.96
N LEU A 288 -23.50 1.67 29.74
CA LEU A 288 -23.47 3.09 29.37
C LEU A 288 -24.86 3.60 28.99
N ASP A 289 -25.22 4.81 29.47
CA ASP A 289 -26.50 5.46 29.21
C ASP A 289 -26.54 6.08 27.80
N VAL A 290 -26.72 5.23 26.79
CA VAL A 290 -26.89 5.63 25.38
C VAL A 290 -28.19 5.05 24.82
N GLN A 291 -28.83 5.80 23.91
CA GLN A 291 -30.05 5.38 23.23
C GLN A 291 -29.75 4.91 21.80
N GLY A 292 -30.72 4.22 21.19
CA GLY A 292 -30.65 3.79 19.79
C GLY A 292 -29.82 2.53 19.53
N GLY A 293 -29.46 1.76 20.56
CA GLY A 293 -28.99 0.38 20.43
C GLY A 293 -30.08 -0.64 20.79
N ASP A 294 -29.80 -1.91 20.51
CA ASP A 294 -30.59 -3.08 20.91
C ASP A 294 -29.62 -4.18 21.39
N PRO A 295 -29.46 -4.37 22.72
CA PRO A 295 -28.52 -5.33 23.30
C PRO A 295 -28.82 -6.79 22.97
N GLU A 296 -30.03 -7.10 22.48
CA GLU A 296 -30.47 -8.46 22.17
C GLU A 296 -30.32 -8.80 20.67
N LYS A 297 -30.22 -7.78 19.78
CA LYS A 297 -30.26 -7.96 18.32
C LYS A 297 -29.21 -8.94 17.78
N TYR A 298 -28.02 -8.95 18.36
CA TYR A 298 -26.87 -9.74 17.90
C TYR A 298 -26.62 -11.00 18.74
N GLY A 299 -27.52 -11.31 19.67
CA GLY A 299 -27.50 -12.52 20.49
C GLY A 299 -26.14 -12.84 21.13
N GLU A 300 -25.77 -14.12 21.08
CA GLU A 300 -24.57 -14.69 21.72
C GLU A 300 -23.27 -14.03 21.26
N TRP A 301 -23.21 -13.52 20.03
CA TRP A 301 -22.04 -12.82 19.49
C TRP A 301 -21.72 -11.56 20.30
N LEU A 302 -22.73 -10.72 20.55
CA LEU A 302 -22.56 -9.50 21.34
C LEU A 302 -22.40 -9.80 22.84
N ASP A 303 -23.12 -10.80 23.37
CA ASP A 303 -22.94 -11.27 24.75
C ASP A 303 -21.49 -11.69 25.02
N THR A 304 -20.95 -12.54 24.14
CA THR A 304 -19.59 -13.06 24.27
C THR A 304 -18.56 -11.95 24.13
N LEU A 305 -18.70 -11.07 23.13
CA LEU A 305 -17.81 -9.92 22.96
C LEU A 305 -17.81 -9.01 24.20
N ALA A 306 -18.99 -8.64 24.71
CA ALA A 306 -19.09 -7.76 25.85
C ALA A 306 -18.42 -8.38 27.10
N ALA A 307 -18.70 -9.66 27.37
CA ALA A 307 -18.07 -10.38 28.47
C ALA A 307 -16.54 -10.49 28.32
N ASP A 308 -16.04 -10.70 27.09
CA ASP A 308 -14.61 -10.82 26.80
C ASP A 308 -13.89 -9.47 26.97
N LEU A 309 -14.49 -8.37 26.51
CA LEU A 309 -13.98 -7.01 26.75
C LEU A 309 -14.00 -6.66 28.24
N GLU A 310 -15.04 -7.05 28.98
CA GLU A 310 -15.10 -6.83 30.43
C GLU A 310 -14.09 -7.66 31.22
N ALA A 311 -13.78 -8.86 30.76
CA ALA A 311 -12.75 -9.72 31.36
C ALA A 311 -11.33 -9.15 31.13
N HIS A 312 -11.13 -8.36 30.07
CA HIS A 312 -9.84 -7.78 29.67
C HIS A 312 -9.84 -6.24 29.79
N LYS A 313 -10.46 -5.70 30.86
CA LYS A 313 -10.39 -4.27 31.18
C LYS A 313 -8.94 -3.83 31.36
N GLY A 314 -8.53 -2.76 30.68
CA GLY A 314 -7.16 -2.25 30.67
C GLY A 314 -6.20 -3.01 29.74
N SER A 315 -6.59 -4.15 29.17
CA SER A 315 -5.84 -4.87 28.12
C SER A 315 -6.66 -5.11 26.86
N SER A 316 -7.70 -4.30 26.63
CA SER A 316 -8.51 -4.36 25.40
C SER A 316 -8.39 -3.08 24.58
N ILE A 317 -8.82 -3.12 23.32
CA ILE A 317 -8.92 -1.96 22.42
C ILE A 317 -10.23 -2.00 21.67
N VAL A 318 -10.94 -0.86 21.60
CA VAL A 318 -12.01 -0.63 20.63
C VAL A 318 -11.55 0.42 19.63
N ILE A 319 -11.39 0.06 18.36
CA ILE A 319 -10.89 0.94 17.30
C ILE A 319 -11.95 1.15 16.21
N PRO A 320 -12.37 2.40 15.94
CA PRO A 320 -13.23 2.76 14.82
C PRO A 320 -12.42 2.96 13.53
N GLY A 321 -12.99 2.57 12.38
CA GLY A 321 -12.37 2.85 11.08
C GLY A 321 -12.40 4.33 10.72
N ASP A 322 -11.36 4.85 10.06
CA ASP A 322 -11.25 6.28 9.72
C ASP A 322 -12.41 6.80 8.84
N GLN A 323 -13.11 5.93 8.12
CA GLN A 323 -14.26 6.25 7.27
C GLN A 323 -15.63 6.08 7.96
N GLN A 324 -15.69 5.63 9.22
CA GLN A 324 -16.94 5.55 9.95
C GLN A 324 -17.48 6.93 10.33
N ASP A 325 -18.77 7.02 10.68
CA ASP A 325 -19.36 8.28 11.09
C ASP A 325 -18.70 8.81 12.39
N PRO A 326 -18.55 10.14 12.56
CA PRO A 326 -17.92 10.73 13.76
C PRO A 326 -18.48 10.23 15.10
N VAL A 327 -19.75 9.85 15.13
CA VAL A 327 -20.43 9.32 16.32
C VAL A 327 -19.88 7.96 16.74
N VAL A 328 -19.49 7.10 15.78
CA VAL A 328 -18.86 5.80 16.06
C VAL A 328 -17.50 6.00 16.72
N HIS A 329 -16.73 6.99 16.26
CA HIS A 329 -15.48 7.38 16.92
C HIS A 329 -15.71 7.85 18.36
N ALA A 330 -16.70 8.71 18.57
CA ALA A 330 -17.04 9.17 19.91
C ALA A 330 -17.49 8.03 20.84
N LEU A 331 -18.30 7.09 20.34
CA LEU A 331 -18.70 5.89 21.07
C LEU A 331 -17.48 5.01 21.42
N ALA A 332 -16.55 4.81 20.49
CA ALA A 332 -15.33 4.05 20.76
C ALA A 332 -14.48 4.69 21.87
N HIS A 333 -14.37 6.03 21.90
CA HIS A 333 -13.69 6.74 22.98
C HIS A 333 -14.38 6.53 24.34
N VAL A 334 -15.71 6.63 24.38
CA VAL A 334 -16.51 6.38 25.60
C VAL A 334 -16.35 4.94 26.08
N ILE A 335 -16.40 3.96 25.17
CA ILE A 335 -16.26 2.53 25.50
C ILE A 335 -14.84 2.24 26.01
N ASN A 336 -13.80 2.73 25.34
CA ASN A 336 -12.42 2.57 25.82
C ASN A 336 -12.23 3.18 27.22
N GLN A 337 -12.84 4.32 27.50
CA GLN A 337 -12.81 4.91 28.84
C GLN A 337 -13.52 4.02 29.87
N ALA A 338 -14.69 3.48 29.54
CA ALA A 338 -15.46 2.59 30.41
C ALA A 338 -14.74 1.27 30.71
N LEU A 339 -13.95 0.77 29.75
CA LEU A 339 -13.14 -0.43 29.88
C LEU A 339 -11.79 -0.19 30.59
N GLY A 340 -11.47 1.05 30.97
CA GLY A 340 -10.19 1.38 31.61
C GLY A 340 -8.99 1.32 30.67
N ASN A 341 -9.20 1.43 29.36
CA ASN A 341 -8.15 1.34 28.35
C ASN A 341 -7.32 2.63 28.23
N VAL A 342 -7.87 3.76 28.69
CA VAL A 342 -7.21 5.07 28.63
C VAL A 342 -6.01 5.12 29.58
N GLY A 343 -4.83 5.38 29.03
CA GLY A 343 -3.55 5.36 29.75
C GLY A 343 -2.82 4.02 29.70
N GLU A 344 -3.50 2.94 29.32
CA GLU A 344 -2.93 1.59 29.23
C GLU A 344 -2.70 1.19 27.76
N THR A 345 -3.80 0.87 27.06
CA THR A 345 -3.81 0.46 25.64
C THR A 345 -4.21 1.58 24.68
N VAL A 346 -4.79 2.67 25.18
CA VAL A 346 -5.15 3.86 24.39
C VAL A 346 -4.58 5.11 25.06
N THR A 347 -3.74 5.85 24.36
CA THR A 347 -3.22 7.16 24.81
C THR A 347 -3.77 8.25 23.91
N TYR A 348 -4.13 9.39 24.49
CA TYR A 348 -4.50 10.59 23.73
C TYR A 348 -3.35 11.57 23.72
N ILE A 349 -3.08 12.18 22.58
CA ILE A 349 -2.03 13.19 22.38
C ILE A 349 -2.63 14.48 21.82
N GLU A 350 -1.89 15.58 21.90
CA GLU A 350 -2.24 16.79 21.16
C GLU A 350 -2.30 16.49 19.65
N PRO A 351 -3.24 17.13 18.90
CA PRO A 351 -3.35 16.93 17.47
C PRO A 351 -2.02 17.14 16.75
N VAL A 352 -1.62 16.18 15.94
CA VAL A 352 -0.36 16.24 15.17
C VAL A 352 -0.49 17.22 13.99
N GLU A 353 -1.69 17.32 13.43
CA GLU A 353 -2.02 18.28 12.37
C GLU A 353 -1.95 19.72 12.90
N ALA A 354 -1.32 20.60 12.13
CA ALA A 354 -1.05 21.96 12.58
C ALA A 354 -2.31 22.86 12.67
N ASN A 355 -3.37 22.50 11.96
CA ASN A 355 -4.65 23.22 12.00
C ASN A 355 -5.81 22.22 11.89
N PRO A 356 -6.23 21.59 12.99
CA PRO A 356 -7.29 20.59 12.98
C PRO A 356 -8.66 21.24 12.75
N VAL A 357 -9.14 21.19 11.50
CA VAL A 357 -10.47 21.70 11.11
C VAL A 357 -11.40 20.57 10.69
N ASP A 358 -12.70 20.86 10.65
CA ASP A 358 -13.68 20.00 9.98
C ASP A 358 -13.57 20.21 8.47
N GLN A 359 -12.75 19.38 7.82
CA GLN A 359 -12.33 19.56 6.43
C GLN A 359 -13.50 19.49 5.43
N ASP A 360 -14.55 18.74 5.74
CA ASP A 360 -15.74 18.65 4.88
C ASP A 360 -16.48 19.99 4.84
N LYS A 361 -16.69 20.60 6.02
CA LYS A 361 -17.31 21.94 6.12
C LYS A 361 -16.42 23.00 5.51
N ASP A 362 -15.11 22.87 5.71
CA ASP A 362 -14.13 23.84 5.26
C ASP A 362 -14.02 23.87 3.72
N LEU A 363 -13.99 22.69 3.07
CA LEU A 363 -14.08 22.58 1.61
C LEU A 363 -15.42 23.10 1.08
N ALA A 364 -16.54 22.76 1.74
CA ALA A 364 -17.85 23.24 1.33
C ALA A 364 -17.94 24.77 1.38
N GLN A 365 -17.35 25.40 2.40
CA GLN A 365 -17.26 26.86 2.50
C GLN A 365 -16.41 27.45 1.37
N LEU A 366 -15.25 26.85 1.06
CA LEU A 366 -14.43 27.29 -0.07
C LEU A 366 -15.19 27.19 -1.40
N ALA A 367 -15.89 26.08 -1.64
CA ALA A 367 -16.70 25.89 -2.83
C ALA A 367 -17.80 26.96 -2.94
N ALA A 368 -18.51 27.25 -1.85
CA ALA A 368 -19.51 28.30 -1.80
C ALA A 368 -18.92 29.70 -2.10
N ASP A 369 -17.77 30.03 -1.48
CA ASP A 369 -17.06 31.29 -1.71
C ASP A 369 -16.64 31.45 -3.19
N MET A 370 -16.15 30.37 -3.82
CA MET A 370 -15.79 30.37 -5.25
C MET A 370 -17.03 30.61 -6.12
N HIS A 371 -18.14 29.94 -5.82
CA HIS A 371 -19.38 30.11 -6.59
C HIS A 371 -19.98 31.50 -6.47
N ALA A 372 -19.84 32.13 -5.29
CA ALA A 372 -20.25 33.50 -5.02
C ALA A 372 -19.31 34.57 -5.62
N GLY A 373 -18.16 34.17 -6.18
CA GLY A 373 -17.15 35.10 -6.69
C GLY A 373 -16.38 35.85 -5.60
N ALA A 374 -16.40 35.35 -4.37
CA ALA A 374 -15.68 35.95 -3.24
C ALA A 374 -14.18 35.61 -3.26
N VAL A 375 -13.79 34.55 -3.98
CA VAL A 375 -12.39 34.13 -4.13
C VAL A 375 -11.73 34.84 -5.31
N LYS A 376 -10.76 35.71 -5.01
CA LYS A 376 -9.95 36.46 -5.97
C LYS A 376 -8.68 35.70 -6.38
N ALA A 377 -8.07 35.00 -5.42
CA ALA A 377 -6.89 34.17 -5.65
C ALA A 377 -6.99 32.86 -4.86
N LEU A 378 -6.61 31.74 -5.47
CA LEU A 378 -6.61 30.41 -4.85
C LEU A 378 -5.29 29.69 -5.14
N PHE A 379 -4.62 29.25 -4.08
CA PHE A 379 -3.40 28.42 -4.15
C PHE A 379 -3.72 27.02 -3.66
N ILE A 380 -3.63 26.03 -4.54
CA ILE A 380 -3.94 24.63 -4.25
C ILE A 380 -2.64 23.84 -4.18
N PHE A 381 -2.37 23.24 -3.03
CA PHE A 381 -1.20 22.40 -2.76
C PHE A 381 -1.61 20.93 -2.79
N ASP A 382 -1.36 20.28 -3.93
CA ASP A 382 -1.68 18.88 -4.18
C ASP A 382 -3.19 18.52 -4.04
N GLY A 383 -3.56 17.24 -4.03
CA GLY A 383 -4.89 16.74 -3.65
C GLY A 383 -5.95 16.64 -4.75
N ASN A 384 -5.70 17.22 -5.92
CA ASN A 384 -6.54 17.16 -7.13
C ASN A 384 -8.07 17.29 -6.87
N PRO A 385 -8.53 18.39 -6.23
CA PRO A 385 -9.94 18.56 -5.85
C PRO A 385 -10.92 18.64 -7.02
N ALA A 386 -10.47 18.96 -8.25
CA ALA A 386 -11.35 18.90 -9.43
C ALA A 386 -11.80 17.47 -9.78
N TYR A 387 -11.05 16.45 -9.33
CA TYR A 387 -11.40 15.04 -9.44
C TYR A 387 -12.03 14.49 -8.15
N SER A 388 -11.45 14.81 -6.99
CA SER A 388 -11.74 14.12 -5.73
C SER A 388 -12.83 14.79 -4.87
N ALA A 389 -13.14 16.08 -5.08
CA ALA A 389 -14.14 16.77 -4.28
C ALA A 389 -15.54 16.14 -4.44
N PRO A 390 -16.38 16.14 -3.39
CA PRO A 390 -17.75 15.67 -3.50
C PRO A 390 -18.53 16.37 -4.62
N VAL A 391 -19.32 15.59 -5.36
CA VAL A 391 -19.95 16.01 -6.62
C VAL A 391 -20.94 17.17 -6.41
N ASP A 392 -21.63 17.20 -5.26
CA ASP A 392 -22.59 18.22 -4.88
C ASP A 392 -21.96 19.61 -4.64
N LEU A 393 -20.65 19.67 -4.38
CA LEU A 393 -19.94 20.95 -4.24
C LEU A 393 -19.62 21.60 -5.59
N ASN A 394 -19.67 20.85 -6.70
CA ASN A 394 -19.32 21.32 -8.05
C ASN A 394 -18.00 22.11 -8.06
N PHE A 395 -16.97 21.60 -7.37
CA PHE A 395 -15.70 22.30 -7.13
C PHE A 395 -15.04 22.75 -8.44
N LYS A 396 -15.03 21.87 -9.45
CA LYS A 396 -14.47 22.13 -10.79
C LYS A 396 -15.05 23.40 -11.42
N ASP A 397 -16.36 23.61 -11.33
CA ASP A 397 -17.01 24.79 -11.90
C ASP A 397 -16.83 26.04 -11.03
N GLY A 398 -16.67 25.86 -9.71
CA GLY A 398 -16.24 26.93 -8.81
C GLY A 398 -14.84 27.43 -9.17
N LEU A 399 -13.88 26.52 -9.40
CA LEU A 399 -12.49 26.83 -9.72
C LEU A 399 -12.36 27.68 -10.99
N LYS A 400 -13.17 27.42 -12.03
CA LYS A 400 -13.20 28.21 -13.28
C LYS A 400 -13.57 29.67 -13.07
N LYS A 401 -14.26 30.01 -11.97
CA LYS A 401 -14.65 31.40 -11.63
C LYS A 401 -13.52 32.16 -10.93
N VAL A 402 -12.51 31.47 -10.41
CA VAL A 402 -11.41 32.12 -9.67
C VAL A 402 -10.47 32.82 -10.67
N PRO A 403 -10.28 34.15 -10.57
CA PRO A 403 -9.46 34.90 -11.52
C PRO A 403 -7.98 34.49 -11.54
N PHE A 404 -7.42 34.21 -10.36
CA PHE A 404 -6.01 33.83 -10.18
C PHE A 404 -5.91 32.51 -9.41
N SER A 405 -5.93 31.39 -10.12
CA SER A 405 -5.79 30.04 -9.55
C SER A 405 -4.41 29.44 -9.84
N VAL A 406 -3.73 28.97 -8.81
CA VAL A 406 -2.41 28.34 -8.89
C VAL A 406 -2.52 26.96 -8.28
N TYR A 407 -2.15 25.94 -9.05
CA TYR A 407 -2.08 24.56 -8.57
C TYR A 407 -0.65 24.05 -8.63
N ILE A 408 -0.17 23.46 -7.54
CA ILE A 408 1.10 22.71 -7.51
C ILE A 408 0.79 21.22 -7.35
N GLY A 409 1.27 20.39 -8.28
CA GLY A 409 0.92 18.97 -8.34
C GLY A 409 1.96 18.13 -9.08
N ALA A 410 2.02 16.82 -8.78
CA ALA A 410 3.04 15.91 -9.33
C ALA A 410 2.85 15.61 -10.83
N LEU A 411 1.58 15.50 -11.26
CA LEU A 411 1.19 15.16 -12.62
C LEU A 411 0.29 16.26 -13.20
N LEU A 412 0.23 16.34 -14.53
CA LEU A 412 -0.79 17.14 -15.20
C LEU A 412 -2.14 16.44 -15.04
N ASP A 413 -3.01 17.02 -14.22
CA ASP A 413 -4.28 16.40 -13.83
C ASP A 413 -5.53 17.28 -14.07
N GLU A 414 -6.69 16.78 -13.63
CA GLU A 414 -7.97 17.45 -13.73
C GLU A 414 -7.96 18.85 -13.11
N THR A 415 -7.22 19.07 -12.02
CA THR A 415 -7.12 20.39 -11.35
C THR A 415 -6.13 21.29 -12.08
N ALA A 416 -5.04 20.75 -12.62
CA ALA A 416 -4.08 21.47 -13.42
C ALA A 416 -4.70 22.05 -14.71
N VAL A 417 -5.59 21.30 -15.35
CA VAL A 417 -6.29 21.75 -16.57
C VAL A 417 -7.20 22.94 -16.31
N GLU A 418 -7.81 23.02 -15.12
CA GLU A 418 -8.78 24.06 -14.78
C GLU A 418 -8.14 25.28 -14.09
N SER A 419 -6.88 25.15 -13.68
CA SER A 419 -6.13 26.20 -12.99
C SER A 419 -5.46 27.16 -13.98
N LEU A 420 -5.33 28.45 -13.60
CA LEU A 420 -4.65 29.46 -14.43
C LEU A 420 -3.16 29.13 -14.57
N TRP A 421 -2.53 28.80 -13.44
CA TRP A 421 -1.15 28.37 -13.34
C TRP A 421 -1.09 26.95 -12.79
N TYR A 422 -0.23 26.14 -13.41
CA TYR A 422 0.17 24.85 -12.89
C TYR A 422 1.69 24.81 -12.72
N ILE A 423 2.13 24.49 -11.51
CA ILE A 423 3.53 24.36 -11.11
C ILE A 423 3.81 22.86 -10.88
N PRO A 424 4.78 22.26 -11.59
CA PRO A 424 5.18 20.90 -11.29
C PRO A 424 5.74 20.79 -9.88
N ARG A 425 5.20 19.86 -9.10
CA ARG A 425 5.65 19.58 -7.74
C ARG A 425 6.88 18.69 -7.76
N SER A 426 7.89 19.05 -6.96
CA SER A 426 9.05 18.19 -6.71
C SER A 426 8.60 16.93 -5.97
N HIS A 427 9.15 15.78 -6.34
CA HIS A 427 8.96 14.56 -5.56
C HIS A 427 9.69 14.71 -4.21
N TYR A 428 9.23 14.07 -3.13
CA TYR A 428 9.86 14.22 -1.82
C TYR A 428 11.34 13.78 -1.79
N LEU A 429 11.74 12.90 -2.72
CA LEU A 429 13.15 12.50 -2.92
C LEU A 429 14.02 13.55 -3.63
N GLU A 430 13.42 14.64 -4.12
CA GLU A 430 14.07 15.76 -4.82
C GLU A 430 14.03 17.06 -4.02
N SER A 431 13.29 17.10 -2.91
CA SER A 431 13.06 18.32 -2.13
C SER A 431 13.43 18.15 -0.66
N TRP A 432 14.01 19.20 -0.08
CA TRP A 432 14.10 19.36 1.36
C TRP A 432 12.73 19.63 1.96
N GLY A 433 12.46 19.03 3.12
CA GLY A 433 11.24 19.30 3.90
C GLY A 433 11.30 18.69 5.29
N ASP A 434 10.19 18.74 6.00
CA ASP A 434 9.97 18.04 7.25
C ASP A 434 8.50 17.61 7.38
N VAL A 435 8.23 16.59 8.18
CA VAL A 435 6.89 16.04 8.39
C VAL A 435 6.83 15.39 9.77
N ARG A 436 5.65 15.27 10.38
CA ARG A 436 5.48 14.49 11.61
C ARG A 436 4.90 13.11 11.32
N ALA A 437 5.40 12.11 12.02
CA ALA A 437 4.78 10.80 12.11
C ALA A 437 3.46 10.85 12.89
N PHE A 438 2.72 9.74 12.92
CA PHE A 438 1.42 9.65 13.58
C PHE A 438 1.43 9.96 15.09
N ASP A 439 2.57 9.80 15.76
CA ASP A 439 2.79 10.10 17.19
C ASP A 439 3.36 11.51 17.43
N GLY A 440 3.49 12.30 16.37
CA GLY A 440 4.07 13.65 16.39
C GLY A 440 5.58 13.71 16.21
N THR A 441 6.28 12.56 16.17
CA THR A 441 7.74 12.49 15.95
C THR A 441 8.09 13.21 14.66
N VAL A 442 8.99 14.18 14.74
CA VAL A 442 9.41 14.97 13.59
C VAL A 442 10.47 14.23 12.79
N THR A 443 10.29 14.21 11.47
CA THR A 443 11.15 13.51 10.51
C THR A 443 11.57 14.47 9.40
N ILE A 444 12.87 14.56 9.15
CA ILE A 444 13.43 15.45 8.12
C ILE A 444 13.40 14.73 6.77
N MET A 445 12.82 15.38 5.77
CA MET A 445 12.82 14.90 4.38
C MET A 445 14.09 15.38 3.70
N GLN A 446 15.04 14.46 3.53
CA GLN A 446 16.25 14.69 2.74
C GLN A 446 15.97 14.39 1.26
N PRO A 447 16.45 15.20 0.33
CA PRO A 447 16.52 14.83 -1.07
C PRO A 447 17.73 13.93 -1.32
N MET A 448 17.58 12.98 -2.24
CA MET A 448 18.62 12.04 -2.64
C MET A 448 19.14 12.31 -4.05
N ILE A 449 18.40 13.10 -4.83
CA ILE A 449 18.75 13.53 -6.18
C ILE A 449 18.32 14.99 -6.36
N GLU A 450 19.03 15.73 -7.20
CA GLU A 450 18.54 17.05 -7.63
C GLU A 450 17.24 16.91 -8.43
N PRO A 451 16.33 17.90 -8.40
CA PRO A 451 15.10 17.85 -9.19
C PRO A 451 15.37 17.51 -10.66
N LEU A 452 14.74 16.45 -11.16
CA LEU A 452 14.92 15.99 -12.55
C LEU A 452 14.37 17.01 -13.57
N TYR A 453 13.44 17.85 -13.12
CA TYR A 453 12.68 18.80 -13.92
C TYR A 453 12.62 20.17 -13.24
N GLN A 454 12.11 21.19 -13.95
CA GLN A 454 11.88 22.54 -13.40
C GLN A 454 10.65 22.55 -12.48
N SER A 455 10.76 21.80 -11.39
CA SER A 455 9.75 21.62 -10.36
C SER A 455 10.06 22.47 -9.13
N LYS A 456 9.04 22.64 -8.29
CA LYS A 456 9.11 23.35 -7.01
C LYS A 456 8.48 22.51 -5.92
N SER A 457 8.99 22.63 -4.71
CA SER A 457 8.36 22.09 -3.50
C SER A 457 7.26 23.03 -2.99
N ASP A 458 6.40 22.50 -2.13
CA ASP A 458 5.36 23.29 -1.45
C ASP A 458 5.99 24.43 -0.63
N TYR A 459 7.16 24.17 -0.04
CA TYR A 459 7.95 25.14 0.72
C TYR A 459 8.46 26.30 -0.14
N GLU A 460 8.96 26.02 -1.35
CA GLU A 460 9.43 27.05 -2.29
C GLU A 460 8.26 27.89 -2.83
N LEU A 461 7.10 27.28 -3.09
CA LEU A 461 5.91 28.04 -3.49
C LEU A 461 5.42 28.95 -2.35
N MET A 462 5.39 28.44 -1.11
CA MET A 462 5.07 29.27 0.06
C MET A 462 6.10 30.37 0.30
N ALA A 463 7.39 30.11 0.08
CA ALA A 463 8.42 31.15 0.15
C ALA A 463 8.20 32.23 -0.92
N ALA A 464 7.83 31.86 -2.15
CA ALA A 464 7.46 32.81 -3.18
C ALA A 464 6.25 33.67 -2.78
N LEU A 465 5.24 33.08 -2.12
CA LEU A 465 4.10 33.82 -1.56
C LEU A 465 4.52 34.81 -0.46
N LEU A 466 5.55 34.48 0.32
CA LEU A 466 6.15 35.36 1.33
C LEU A 466 7.16 36.37 0.73
N GLY A 467 7.24 36.49 -0.60
CA GLY A 467 8.13 37.43 -1.27
C GLY A 467 9.59 36.99 -1.35
N GLN A 468 9.87 35.69 -1.17
CA GLN A 468 11.20 35.07 -1.24
C GLN A 468 11.28 34.01 -2.35
N PRO A 469 11.08 34.37 -3.64
CA PRO A 469 10.97 33.41 -4.74
C PRO A 469 12.25 32.66 -5.09
N ASP A 470 13.40 33.13 -4.58
CA ASP A 470 14.73 32.55 -4.82
C ASP A 470 15.22 31.69 -3.64
N ALA A 471 14.47 31.62 -2.54
CA ALA A 471 14.85 30.82 -1.37
C ALA A 471 14.83 29.33 -1.71
N THR A 472 15.91 28.63 -1.39
CA THR A 472 16.00 27.18 -1.64
C THR A 472 15.34 26.38 -0.53
N GLY A 473 14.82 25.19 -0.85
CA GLY A 473 14.22 24.29 0.15
C GLY A 473 15.14 24.00 1.33
N HIS A 474 16.45 23.85 1.09
CA HIS A 474 17.44 23.64 2.15
C HIS A 474 17.54 24.85 3.10
N GLU A 475 17.59 26.08 2.57
CA GLU A 475 17.64 27.30 3.38
C GLU A 475 16.37 27.48 4.20
N ILE A 476 15.20 27.20 3.61
CA ILE A 476 13.89 27.31 4.27
C ILE A 476 13.82 26.37 5.47
N VAL A 477 14.06 25.07 5.25
CA VAL A 477 13.93 24.04 6.31
C VAL A 477 15.02 24.21 7.35
N LYS A 478 16.29 24.37 6.93
CA LYS A 478 17.41 24.56 7.88
C LYS A 478 17.20 25.84 8.69
N GLY A 479 16.72 26.92 8.07
CA GLY A 479 16.44 28.20 8.74
C GLY A 479 15.34 28.08 9.80
N TYR A 480 14.26 27.33 9.51
CA TYR A 480 13.23 27.04 10.50
C TYR A 480 13.82 26.31 11.73
N TRP A 481 14.58 25.23 11.50
CA TRP A 481 15.17 24.46 12.60
C TRP A 481 16.25 25.24 13.36
N GLN A 482 17.00 26.12 12.69
CA GLN A 482 17.95 27.02 13.37
C GLN A 482 17.25 27.94 14.38
N ALA A 483 16.03 28.39 14.06
CA ALA A 483 15.25 29.25 14.94
C ALA A 483 14.51 28.49 16.06
N HIS A 484 14.17 27.21 15.85
CA HIS A 484 13.24 26.48 16.74
C HIS A 484 13.85 25.29 17.49
N ALA A 485 14.96 24.71 17.03
CA ALA A 485 15.54 23.51 17.65
C ALA A 485 16.11 23.74 19.06
N ASN A 486 16.38 25.00 19.45
CA ASN A 486 16.99 25.37 20.73
C ASN A 486 18.27 24.58 21.09
N ALA A 487 19.03 24.14 20.07
CA ALA A 487 20.24 23.36 20.26
C ALA A 487 21.46 24.24 20.55
N GLU A 488 22.28 23.87 21.54
CA GLU A 488 23.55 24.56 21.85
C GLU A 488 24.53 24.53 20.67
N ASP A 489 24.61 23.39 19.97
CA ASP A 489 25.38 23.18 18.75
C ASP A 489 24.43 22.72 17.62
N PHE A 490 23.98 23.70 16.83
CA PHE A 490 23.03 23.44 15.76
C PHE A 490 23.60 22.54 14.66
N ASP A 491 24.88 22.68 14.29
CA ASP A 491 25.45 21.89 13.21
C ASP A 491 25.56 20.42 13.60
N LYS A 492 25.89 20.13 14.87
CA LYS A 492 25.86 18.77 15.40
C LYS A 492 24.43 18.23 15.46
N PHE A 493 23.47 19.00 15.96
CA PHE A 493 22.06 18.64 15.99
C PHE A 493 21.53 18.28 14.59
N TRP A 494 21.79 19.16 13.61
CA TRP A 494 21.35 19.00 12.22
C TRP A 494 21.92 17.71 11.61
N ARG A 495 23.23 17.47 11.75
CA ARG A 495 23.86 16.24 11.24
C ARG A 495 23.30 14.97 11.87
N ILE A 496 22.99 14.98 13.16
CA ILE A 496 22.39 13.83 13.86
C ILE A 496 20.95 13.60 13.37
N ALA A 497 20.15 14.67 13.25
CA ALA A 497 18.78 14.58 12.76
C ALA A 497 18.74 14.04 11.32
N LEU A 498 19.65 14.50 10.44
CA LEU A 498 19.79 13.97 9.09
C LEU A 498 20.27 12.51 9.06
N ASN A 499 21.23 12.14 9.89
CA ASN A 499 21.72 10.76 9.91
C ASN A 499 20.65 9.77 10.39
N ARG A 500 19.87 10.14 11.42
CA ARG A 500 18.78 9.32 11.95
C ARG A 500 17.53 9.36 11.08
N GLY A 501 17.30 10.49 10.40
CA GLY A 501 16.07 10.82 9.68
C GLY A 501 14.99 11.47 10.54
N TYR A 502 15.06 11.36 11.87
CA TYR A 502 14.07 11.89 12.81
C TYR A 502 14.71 12.57 14.02
N LEU A 503 13.91 13.36 14.73
CA LEU A 503 14.30 14.04 15.96
C LEU A 503 13.86 13.19 17.16
N GLU A 504 14.80 12.84 18.03
CA GLU A 504 14.48 12.22 19.32
C GLU A 504 13.65 13.18 20.18
N ASP A 505 12.80 12.61 21.03
CA ASP A 505 11.96 13.33 22.01
C ASP A 505 11.09 14.45 21.40
N SER A 506 10.66 14.27 20.14
CA SER A 506 9.84 15.22 19.40
C SER A 506 8.37 14.79 19.27
N GLN A 507 7.96 13.73 19.96
CA GLN A 507 6.58 13.25 19.99
C GLN A 507 5.61 14.35 20.44
N ALA A 508 4.37 14.27 19.99
CA ALA A 508 3.32 15.13 20.51
C ALA A 508 3.08 14.79 22.00
N PRO A 509 2.89 15.78 22.86
CA PRO A 509 2.67 15.54 24.29
C PRO A 509 1.35 14.80 24.52
N GLU A 510 1.33 13.95 25.53
CA GLU A 510 0.10 13.32 26.01
C GLU A 510 -0.91 14.37 26.50
N LYS A 511 -2.18 14.13 26.20
CA LYS A 511 -3.28 15.02 26.52
C LYS A 511 -4.30 14.30 27.39
N ALA A 512 -4.54 14.84 28.58
CA ALA A 512 -5.54 14.30 29.50
C ALA A 512 -6.94 14.76 29.08
N VAL A 513 -7.72 13.85 28.50
CA VAL A 513 -9.10 14.08 28.06
C VAL A 513 -10.06 13.08 28.74
N THR A 514 -11.34 13.46 28.83
CA THR A 514 -12.38 12.58 29.39
C THR A 514 -13.58 12.58 28.45
N ALA A 515 -13.94 11.40 27.94
CA ALA A 515 -15.07 11.22 27.05
C ALA A 515 -16.38 11.40 27.82
N SER A 516 -17.30 12.19 27.26
CA SER A 516 -18.63 12.44 27.80
C SER A 516 -19.65 11.48 27.20
N VAL A 517 -20.29 10.65 28.01
CA VAL A 517 -21.41 9.78 27.55
C VAL A 517 -22.58 10.63 27.01
N ALA A 518 -22.80 11.81 27.60
CA ALA A 518 -23.90 12.70 27.22
C ALA A 518 -23.78 13.22 25.78
N SER A 519 -22.57 13.30 25.21
CA SER A 519 -22.38 13.78 23.83
C SER A 519 -22.80 12.75 22.77
N VAL A 520 -22.92 11.47 23.16
CA VAL A 520 -23.33 10.36 22.28
C VAL A 520 -24.66 9.72 22.71
N ALA A 521 -25.36 10.33 23.67
CA ALA A 521 -26.56 9.76 24.28
C ALA A 521 -27.70 9.52 23.27
N GLN A 522 -27.82 10.35 22.23
CA GLN A 522 -28.88 10.26 21.22
C GLN A 522 -28.35 9.70 19.90
N PRO A 523 -29.12 8.85 19.18
CA PRO A 523 -28.77 8.40 17.84
C PRO A 523 -28.79 9.54 16.84
N VAL A 524 -27.83 9.54 15.92
CA VAL A 524 -27.78 10.51 14.81
C VAL A 524 -28.37 9.92 13.54
N ASN A 525 -28.19 8.62 13.31
CA ASN A 525 -28.78 7.93 12.16
C ASN A 525 -30.14 7.29 12.50
N VAL A 526 -31.05 7.29 11.53
CA VAL A 526 -32.33 6.55 11.58
C VAL A 526 -32.17 5.29 10.74
N TYR A 527 -32.57 4.14 11.27
CA TYR A 527 -32.58 2.88 10.50
C TYR A 527 -33.35 3.03 9.20
N SER A 528 -32.70 2.62 8.11
CA SER A 528 -33.28 2.58 6.78
C SER A 528 -33.00 1.22 6.17
N ASP A 529 -34.05 0.59 5.62
CA ASP A 529 -33.93 -0.67 4.87
C ASP A 529 -33.52 -0.42 3.41
N ALA A 530 -33.37 0.85 3.00
CA ALA A 530 -32.87 1.17 1.67
C ALA A 530 -31.44 0.66 1.47
N MET A 531 -31.10 0.35 0.22
CA MET A 531 -29.79 -0.18 -0.13
C MET A 531 -28.68 0.81 0.21
N GLU A 532 -27.61 0.29 0.80
CA GLU A 532 -26.44 1.06 1.20
C GLU A 532 -25.44 1.23 0.04
N ILE A 533 -24.81 2.40 -0.03
CA ILE A 533 -23.58 2.64 -0.78
C ILE A 533 -22.44 2.92 0.20
N VAL A 534 -21.29 2.27 0.01
CA VAL A 534 -20.07 2.47 0.81
C VAL A 534 -18.92 2.89 -0.11
N PHE A 535 -18.28 4.00 0.21
CA PHE A 535 -17.06 4.46 -0.46
C PHE A 535 -15.84 4.08 0.37
N ARG A 536 -14.82 3.50 -0.27
CA ARG A 536 -13.52 3.21 0.38
C ARG A 536 -12.35 3.66 -0.47
N PRO A 537 -11.24 4.14 0.13
CA PRO A 537 -9.99 4.30 -0.60
C PRO A 537 -9.57 2.96 -1.22
N SER A 538 -8.98 3.00 -2.42
CA SER A 538 -8.41 1.79 -3.01
C SER A 538 -7.20 1.32 -2.18
N PRO A 539 -7.09 0.02 -1.84
CA PRO A 539 -5.90 -0.49 -1.16
C PRO A 539 -4.60 -0.29 -1.95
N SER A 540 -4.63 -0.17 -3.28
CA SER A 540 -3.43 0.04 -4.09
C SER A 540 -3.29 1.45 -4.67
N LEU A 541 -4.38 2.19 -4.86
CA LEU A 541 -4.36 3.55 -5.45
C LEU A 541 -4.72 4.68 -4.47
N TRP A 542 -5.11 4.33 -3.25
CA TRP A 542 -5.58 5.24 -2.21
C TRP A 542 -6.76 6.11 -2.70
N ASP A 543 -6.55 7.42 -2.81
CA ASP A 543 -7.51 8.42 -3.26
C ASP A 543 -7.42 8.73 -4.77
N GLY A 544 -6.50 8.09 -5.50
CA GLY A 544 -6.23 8.32 -6.92
C GLY A 544 -4.96 9.12 -7.22
N ARG A 545 -4.22 9.56 -6.18
CA ARG A 545 -2.91 10.21 -6.35
C ARG A 545 -1.89 9.28 -7.01
N PHE A 546 -2.00 7.97 -6.77
CA PHE A 546 -1.12 6.95 -7.31
C PHE A 546 -1.66 6.28 -8.60
N ALA A 547 -2.71 6.82 -9.20
CA ALA A 547 -3.37 6.17 -10.34
C ALA A 547 -2.46 6.01 -11.58
N ASN A 548 -1.40 6.82 -11.73
CA ASN A 548 -0.43 6.66 -12.83
C ASN A 548 0.73 5.68 -12.50
N ASN A 549 0.71 5.08 -11.31
CA ASN A 549 1.76 4.14 -10.91
C ASN A 549 1.44 2.73 -11.43
N GLY A 550 2.21 2.27 -12.41
CA GLY A 550 1.95 0.97 -13.06
C GLY A 550 2.17 -0.23 -12.13
N TRP A 551 3.06 -0.14 -11.14
CA TRP A 551 3.22 -1.21 -10.13
C TRP A 551 1.96 -1.33 -9.27
N LEU A 552 1.33 -0.21 -8.91
CA LEU A 552 0.12 -0.16 -8.08
C LEU A 552 -1.18 -0.47 -8.85
N GLN A 553 -1.17 -0.29 -10.17
CA GLN A 553 -2.27 -0.73 -11.05
C GLN A 553 -2.24 -2.24 -11.31
N GLU A 554 -1.05 -2.81 -11.47
CA GLU A 554 -0.85 -4.23 -11.75
C GLU A 554 -0.94 -5.10 -10.48
N VAL A 555 -0.55 -4.58 -9.32
CA VAL A 555 -0.60 -5.37 -8.08
C VAL A 555 -2.05 -5.80 -7.77
N PRO A 556 -2.31 -7.10 -7.58
CA PRO A 556 -3.66 -7.58 -7.33
C PRO A 556 -4.15 -7.10 -5.96
N ASN A 557 -5.38 -6.59 -5.89
CA ASN A 557 -6.02 -6.31 -4.62
C ASN A 557 -5.96 -7.54 -3.68
N GLY A 558 -5.62 -7.34 -2.40
CA GLY A 558 -5.42 -8.44 -1.44
C GLY A 558 -6.60 -9.40 -1.37
N ILE A 559 -7.82 -8.87 -1.44
CA ILE A 559 -9.08 -9.60 -1.31
C ILE A 559 -9.61 -10.04 -2.67
N THR A 560 -9.89 -9.09 -3.56
CA THR A 560 -10.61 -9.35 -4.81
C THR A 560 -9.71 -9.91 -5.92
N LYS A 561 -8.39 -9.82 -5.75
CA LYS A 561 -7.37 -10.16 -6.76
C LYS A 561 -7.49 -9.38 -8.08
N LEU A 562 -8.29 -8.31 -8.06
CA LEU A 562 -8.50 -7.43 -9.20
C LEU A 562 -7.28 -6.54 -9.45
N THR A 563 -7.00 -6.30 -10.72
CA THR A 563 -5.96 -5.40 -11.25
C THR A 563 -6.61 -4.49 -12.29
N TRP A 564 -6.04 -3.30 -12.52
CA TRP A 564 -6.45 -2.40 -13.62
C TRP A 564 -7.97 -2.10 -13.71
N ASP A 565 -8.71 -2.19 -12.61
CA ASP A 565 -10.14 -1.89 -12.51
C ASP A 565 -10.55 -1.69 -11.04
N ASN A 566 -11.67 -1.01 -10.85
CA ASN A 566 -12.53 -1.10 -9.66
C ASN A 566 -13.90 -1.68 -10.05
N ALA A 567 -14.68 -2.09 -9.04
CA ALA A 567 -15.98 -2.72 -9.23
C ALA A 567 -16.97 -2.30 -8.14
N ALA A 568 -18.26 -2.48 -8.41
CA ALA A 568 -19.34 -2.48 -7.43
C ALA A 568 -19.37 -3.85 -6.74
N MET A 569 -18.80 -3.92 -5.54
CA MET A 569 -18.72 -5.15 -4.75
C MET A 569 -20.03 -5.39 -4.00
N MET A 570 -20.54 -6.62 -4.03
CA MET A 570 -21.77 -7.00 -3.33
C MET A 570 -21.78 -8.46 -2.90
N ALA A 571 -22.65 -8.78 -1.94
CA ALA A 571 -22.84 -10.13 -1.42
C ALA A 571 -23.37 -11.10 -2.50
N PRO A 572 -23.01 -12.40 -2.45
CA PRO A 572 -23.59 -13.43 -3.31
C PRO A 572 -25.12 -13.49 -3.22
N ALA A 573 -25.68 -13.47 -2.02
CA ALA A 573 -27.14 -13.47 -1.80
C ALA A 573 -27.83 -12.26 -2.44
N GLN A 574 -27.22 -11.08 -2.38
CA GLN A 574 -27.73 -9.87 -3.04
C GLN A 574 -27.72 -10.02 -4.57
N ALA A 575 -26.60 -10.50 -5.13
CA ALA A 575 -26.47 -10.69 -6.58
C ALA A 575 -27.50 -11.71 -7.11
N GLU A 576 -27.75 -12.79 -6.38
CA GLU A 576 -28.78 -13.78 -6.71
C GLU A 576 -30.18 -13.15 -6.70
N ARG A 577 -30.55 -12.40 -5.65
CA ARG A 577 -31.86 -11.72 -5.58
C ARG A 577 -32.06 -10.69 -6.69
N LEU A 578 -31.00 -10.04 -7.14
CA LEU A 578 -31.02 -9.05 -8.21
C LEU A 578 -30.82 -9.67 -9.61
N ASN A 579 -30.58 -10.98 -9.70
CA ASN A 579 -30.25 -11.70 -10.94
C ASN A 579 -29.09 -11.03 -11.71
N LEU A 580 -28.01 -10.75 -10.98
CA LEU A 580 -26.76 -10.19 -11.50
C LEU A 580 -25.66 -11.25 -11.52
N ALA A 581 -24.89 -11.29 -12.61
CA ALA A 581 -23.68 -12.10 -12.73
C ALA A 581 -22.43 -11.26 -12.53
N GLU A 582 -21.31 -11.92 -12.24
CA GLU A 582 -20.00 -11.25 -12.19
C GLU A 582 -19.67 -10.63 -13.55
N GLY A 583 -19.24 -9.36 -13.55
CA GLY A 583 -18.96 -8.60 -14.75
C GLY A 583 -20.17 -7.92 -15.40
N ASP A 584 -21.39 -8.17 -14.94
CA ASP A 584 -22.54 -7.35 -15.36
C ASP A 584 -22.31 -5.88 -15.00
N VAL A 585 -22.70 -4.97 -15.89
CA VAL A 585 -22.56 -3.53 -15.64
C VAL A 585 -23.88 -2.96 -15.13
N VAL A 586 -23.84 -2.36 -13.95
CA VAL A 586 -24.96 -1.69 -13.31
C VAL A 586 -24.76 -0.18 -13.31
N ARG A 587 -25.86 0.56 -13.41
CA ARG A 587 -25.93 1.99 -13.16
C ARG A 587 -26.20 2.19 -11.68
N LEU A 588 -25.20 2.70 -10.97
CA LEU A 588 -25.32 3.13 -9.57
C LEU A 588 -25.89 4.55 -9.59
N GLU A 589 -27.09 4.76 -9.06
CA GLU A 589 -27.71 6.08 -8.94
C GLU A 589 -27.86 6.47 -7.47
N TYR A 590 -27.30 7.61 -7.08
CA TYR A 590 -27.31 8.13 -5.72
C TYR A 590 -27.33 9.66 -5.74
N TYR A 591 -28.26 10.25 -4.98
CA TYR A 591 -28.51 11.71 -4.95
C TYR A 591 -28.65 12.38 -6.33
N GLY A 592 -29.27 11.67 -7.28
CA GLY A 592 -29.51 12.17 -8.65
C GLY A 592 -28.28 12.16 -9.56
N GLN A 593 -27.13 11.71 -9.07
CA GLN A 593 -25.93 11.42 -9.87
C GLN A 593 -25.87 9.93 -10.19
N ALA A 594 -25.22 9.57 -11.29
CA ALA A 594 -25.08 8.17 -11.66
C ALA A 594 -23.73 7.84 -12.32
N VAL A 595 -23.26 6.62 -12.07
CA VAL A 595 -22.07 6.05 -12.71
C VAL A 595 -22.35 4.60 -13.12
N GLU A 596 -21.75 4.15 -14.23
CA GLU A 596 -21.77 2.74 -14.61
C GLU A 596 -20.59 2.02 -13.96
N ALA A 597 -20.85 0.88 -13.31
CA ALA A 597 -19.86 0.10 -12.59
C ALA A 597 -20.03 -1.40 -12.91
N PRO A 598 -18.94 -2.14 -13.18
CA PRO A 598 -19.01 -3.59 -13.27
C PRO A 598 -19.24 -4.20 -11.89
N VAL A 599 -20.05 -5.26 -11.82
CA VAL A 599 -20.34 -6.00 -10.59
C VAL A 599 -19.23 -6.98 -10.29
N LEU A 600 -18.78 -7.00 -9.03
CA LEU A 600 -17.93 -8.05 -8.48
C LEU A 600 -18.66 -8.70 -7.31
N ILE A 601 -18.90 -10.00 -7.41
CA ILE A 601 -19.56 -10.75 -6.34
C ILE A 601 -18.48 -11.17 -5.33
N LEU A 602 -18.60 -10.72 -4.09
CA LEU A 602 -17.60 -10.93 -3.06
C LEU A 602 -18.18 -11.71 -1.87
N PRO A 603 -17.79 -12.98 -1.67
CA PRO A 603 -18.11 -13.72 -0.45
C PRO A 603 -17.65 -12.97 0.80
N GLY A 604 -18.49 -12.94 1.84
CA GLY A 604 -18.25 -12.18 3.07
C GLY A 604 -18.64 -10.71 3.04
N HIS A 605 -19.09 -10.18 1.90
CA HIS A 605 -19.62 -8.81 1.84
C HIS A 605 -21.01 -8.74 2.50
N ALA A 606 -21.29 -7.67 3.23
CA ALA A 606 -22.59 -7.45 3.86
C ALA A 606 -23.72 -7.39 2.82
N ASP A 607 -24.87 -7.93 3.21
CA ASP A 607 -26.07 -7.90 2.39
C ASP A 607 -26.73 -6.52 2.37
N ASN A 608 -27.51 -6.23 1.33
CA ASN A 608 -28.17 -4.93 1.08
C ASN A 608 -27.18 -3.73 1.09
N SER A 609 -25.96 -3.96 0.60
CA SER A 609 -24.86 -3.00 0.57
C SER A 609 -24.03 -3.18 -0.70
N VAL A 610 -23.52 -2.07 -1.23
CA VAL A 610 -22.57 -2.03 -2.34
C VAL A 610 -21.35 -1.21 -1.94
N THR A 611 -20.16 -1.81 -2.00
CA THR A 611 -18.90 -1.08 -1.78
C THR A 611 -18.24 -0.73 -3.11
N VAL A 612 -17.76 0.51 -3.23
CA VAL A 612 -16.97 0.99 -4.38
C VAL A 612 -15.64 1.59 -3.93
N TYR A 613 -14.58 1.32 -4.69
CA TYR A 613 -13.26 1.91 -4.43
C TYR A 613 -13.07 3.24 -5.16
N LEU A 614 -12.51 4.21 -4.44
CA LEU A 614 -12.03 5.51 -4.95
C LEU A 614 -10.68 5.35 -5.68
N GLY A 615 -10.30 6.37 -6.44
CA GLY A 615 -8.97 6.47 -7.06
C GLY A 615 -8.84 5.98 -8.50
N TYR A 616 -9.95 5.59 -9.13
CA TYR A 616 -10.04 5.15 -10.53
C TYR A 616 -10.86 6.12 -11.38
N GLY A 617 -10.96 5.85 -12.69
CA GLY A 617 -11.77 6.62 -13.64
C GLY A 617 -11.23 8.02 -13.93
N ARG A 618 -9.91 8.18 -13.91
CA ARG A 618 -9.25 9.45 -14.22
C ARG A 618 -9.11 9.63 -15.73
N HIS A 619 -9.50 10.80 -16.23
CA HIS A 619 -9.44 11.12 -17.66
C HIS A 619 -8.24 11.99 -18.00
N VAL A 620 -7.82 12.82 -17.05
CA VAL A 620 -6.66 13.70 -17.20
C VAL A 620 -5.59 13.21 -16.24
N ILE A 621 -4.77 12.32 -16.76
CA ILE A 621 -3.59 11.76 -16.11
C ILE A 621 -2.62 11.30 -17.22
N GLY A 622 -1.46 10.78 -16.83
CA GLY A 622 -0.51 10.12 -17.72
C GLY A 622 -1.08 8.88 -18.43
N ASP A 623 -0.21 8.12 -19.07
CA ASP A 623 -0.62 7.03 -19.97
C ASP A 623 -1.02 5.74 -19.24
N VAL A 624 -0.66 5.61 -17.96
CA VAL A 624 -0.95 4.41 -17.16
C VAL A 624 -2.37 4.46 -16.57
N GLY A 625 -2.74 5.56 -15.92
CA GLY A 625 -3.99 5.65 -15.15
C GLY A 625 -5.21 6.11 -15.93
N ARG A 626 -5.04 6.45 -17.22
CA ARG A 626 -6.11 7.05 -18.04
C ARG A 626 -7.18 6.03 -18.38
N ASP A 627 -8.43 6.37 -18.08
CA ASP A 627 -9.63 5.57 -18.38
C ASP A 627 -9.58 4.14 -17.78
N VAL A 628 -8.86 3.96 -16.67
CA VAL A 628 -8.80 2.71 -15.91
C VAL A 628 -9.90 2.71 -14.84
N GLY A 629 -10.80 1.72 -14.88
CA GLY A 629 -11.96 1.63 -13.99
C GLY A 629 -12.97 2.77 -14.18
N PHE A 630 -13.84 2.97 -13.18
CA PHE A 630 -14.85 4.03 -13.16
C PHE A 630 -14.62 5.01 -12.00
N ASN A 631 -15.07 6.25 -12.16
CA ASN A 631 -14.89 7.29 -11.15
C ASN A 631 -16.00 7.25 -10.08
N ALA A 632 -15.72 6.63 -8.93
CA ALA A 632 -16.64 6.60 -7.81
C ALA A 632 -16.86 7.97 -7.14
N TYR A 633 -15.96 8.94 -7.28
CA TYR A 633 -16.18 10.31 -6.78
C TYR A 633 -17.35 11.01 -7.48
N ALA A 634 -17.72 10.58 -8.69
CA ALA A 634 -18.82 11.17 -9.46
C ALA A 634 -20.20 11.03 -8.80
N ILE A 635 -20.33 10.15 -7.80
CA ILE A 635 -21.55 9.97 -7.01
C ILE A 635 -21.33 10.21 -5.51
N ARG A 636 -20.13 10.60 -5.06
CA ARG A 636 -19.84 10.83 -3.64
C ARG A 636 -20.28 12.23 -3.21
N THR A 637 -21.04 12.34 -2.12
CA THR A 637 -21.63 13.61 -1.63
C THR A 637 -20.97 14.12 -0.35
N ALA A 638 -21.00 15.43 -0.10
CA ALA A 638 -20.39 16.05 1.09
C ALA A 638 -21.16 15.75 2.40
N HIS A 639 -22.47 15.49 2.33
CA HIS A 639 -23.29 15.21 3.52
C HIS A 639 -22.93 13.89 4.21
N LYS A 640 -22.73 12.82 3.42
CA LYS A 640 -22.33 11.48 3.86
C LYS A 640 -21.24 10.96 2.91
N PRO A 641 -19.97 11.33 3.15
CA PRO A 641 -18.90 11.07 2.19
C PRO A 641 -18.45 9.60 2.13
N TRP A 642 -18.79 8.80 3.14
CA TRP A 642 -18.29 7.42 3.25
C TRP A 642 -19.36 6.35 3.13
N GLN A 643 -20.54 6.59 3.70
CA GLN A 643 -21.61 5.61 3.73
C GLN A 643 -22.97 6.29 3.89
N ASP A 644 -23.96 5.84 3.12
CA ASP A 644 -25.35 6.25 3.27
C ASP A 644 -26.29 5.20 2.67
N THR A 645 -27.59 5.37 2.89
CA THR A 645 -28.64 4.57 2.26
C THR A 645 -29.35 5.35 1.14
N GLY A 646 -30.06 4.62 0.28
CA GLY A 646 -30.80 5.21 -0.84
C GLY A 646 -30.14 5.01 -2.20
N LEU A 647 -29.18 4.08 -2.30
CA LEU A 647 -28.63 3.64 -3.58
C LEU A 647 -29.73 2.99 -4.43
N ILE A 648 -29.78 3.34 -5.71
CA ILE A 648 -30.64 2.70 -6.69
C ILE A 648 -29.75 2.02 -7.73
N LEU A 649 -30.00 0.72 -7.94
CA LEU A 649 -29.32 -0.08 -8.98
C LEU A 649 -30.20 -0.22 -10.21
N GLY A 650 -29.65 0.09 -11.38
CA GLY A 650 -30.27 -0.17 -12.67
C GLY A 650 -29.40 -1.06 -13.55
N TYR A 651 -29.89 -2.20 -14.01
CA TYR A 651 -29.16 -3.04 -14.96
C TYR A 651 -29.05 -2.35 -16.34
N THR A 652 -27.85 -2.32 -16.92
CA THR A 652 -27.60 -1.62 -18.19
C THR A 652 -27.67 -2.53 -19.42
N GLY A 653 -27.63 -3.86 -19.24
CA GLY A 653 -27.50 -4.82 -20.33
C GLY A 653 -26.08 -4.97 -20.89
N LYS A 654 -25.08 -4.25 -20.35
CA LYS A 654 -23.67 -4.37 -20.73
C LYS A 654 -22.94 -5.33 -19.80
N THR A 655 -21.84 -5.89 -20.28
CA THR A 655 -20.92 -6.73 -19.52
C THR A 655 -19.49 -6.23 -19.68
N HIS A 656 -18.66 -6.41 -18.66
CA HIS A 656 -17.26 -6.01 -18.61
C HIS A 656 -16.41 -7.13 -18.02
N THR A 657 -15.24 -7.38 -18.63
CA THR A 657 -14.32 -8.42 -18.15
C THR A 657 -13.34 -7.84 -17.14
N LEU A 658 -13.40 -8.36 -15.91
CA LEU A 658 -12.54 -7.95 -14.80
C LEU A 658 -11.21 -8.73 -14.83
N ALA A 659 -10.08 -8.01 -14.77
CA ALA A 659 -8.74 -8.60 -14.81
C ALA A 659 -8.29 -9.06 -13.42
N ARG A 660 -8.41 -10.36 -13.13
CA ARG A 660 -7.93 -10.96 -11.88
C ARG A 660 -6.71 -11.85 -12.10
N THR A 661 -5.81 -11.87 -11.13
CA THR A 661 -4.63 -12.77 -11.15
C THR A 661 -4.94 -14.17 -10.59
N GLN A 662 -6.13 -14.38 -10.02
CA GLN A 662 -6.54 -15.65 -9.43
C GLN A 662 -7.96 -15.99 -9.88
N ASP A 663 -8.11 -17.11 -10.57
CA ASP A 663 -9.40 -17.59 -11.10
C ASP A 663 -10.13 -18.52 -10.13
N HIS A 664 -9.40 -19.38 -9.42
CA HIS A 664 -9.97 -20.35 -8.49
C HIS A 664 -9.79 -19.88 -7.07
N HIS A 665 -10.89 -19.84 -6.31
CA HIS A 665 -10.96 -19.21 -4.99
C HIS A 665 -11.06 -20.21 -3.82
N LEU A 666 -11.12 -21.51 -4.13
CA LEU A 666 -11.26 -22.60 -3.17
C LEU A 666 -10.00 -23.47 -3.19
N MET A 667 -9.70 -24.14 -2.08
CA MET A 667 -8.59 -25.10 -2.00
C MET A 667 -8.92 -26.47 -2.63
N GLU A 668 -10.18 -26.73 -2.99
CA GLU A 668 -10.63 -28.00 -3.60
C GLU A 668 -10.24 -29.25 -2.76
N GLY A 669 -10.33 -29.13 -1.44
CA GLY A 669 -9.98 -30.20 -0.49
C GLY A 669 -8.48 -30.52 -0.39
N ARG A 670 -7.61 -29.69 -0.98
CA ARG A 670 -6.15 -29.85 -0.91
C ARG A 670 -5.60 -29.16 0.34
N PRO A 671 -4.65 -29.77 1.08
CA PRO A 671 -4.02 -29.14 2.24
C PRO A 671 -2.96 -28.11 1.82
N LEU A 672 -3.37 -27.06 1.09
CA LEU A 672 -2.47 -25.98 0.64
C LEU A 672 -2.11 -25.06 1.80
N VAL A 673 -3.13 -24.61 2.53
CA VAL A 673 -3.00 -23.85 3.77
C VAL A 673 -3.49 -24.72 4.90
N VAL A 674 -2.60 -25.07 5.82
CA VAL A 674 -2.96 -25.73 7.07
C VAL A 674 -3.34 -24.66 8.07
N SER A 675 -4.51 -24.80 8.68
CA SER A 675 -5.03 -23.89 9.70
C SER A 675 -5.60 -24.66 10.87
N GLY A 676 -5.45 -24.12 12.08
CA GLY A 676 -6.07 -24.65 13.29
C GLY A 676 -6.34 -23.55 14.30
N THR A 677 -6.83 -23.94 15.48
CA THR A 677 -7.07 -23.03 16.60
C THR A 677 -5.95 -23.11 17.64
N LEU A 678 -5.79 -22.07 18.46
CA LEU A 678 -4.88 -22.07 19.59
C LEU A 678 -5.18 -23.20 20.57
N GLU A 679 -6.45 -23.50 20.81
CA GLU A 679 -6.86 -24.58 21.72
C GLU A 679 -6.54 -25.97 21.16
N GLU A 680 -6.68 -26.18 19.84
CA GLU A 680 -6.20 -27.40 19.18
C GLU A 680 -4.69 -27.53 19.30
N PHE A 681 -3.95 -26.45 19.03
CA PHE A 681 -2.49 -26.45 19.17
C PHE A 681 -2.02 -26.76 20.59
N LYS A 682 -2.68 -26.23 21.62
CA LYS A 682 -2.38 -26.55 23.03
C LYS A 682 -2.64 -28.03 23.36
N LYS A 683 -3.66 -28.64 22.75
CA LYS A 683 -4.01 -30.05 22.97
C LYS A 683 -3.10 -31.01 22.19
N ASN A 684 -2.80 -30.69 20.94
CA ASN A 684 -1.90 -31.44 20.07
C ASN A 684 -1.00 -30.47 19.28
N PRO A 685 0.20 -30.16 19.78
CA PRO A 685 1.14 -29.29 19.05
C PRO A 685 1.55 -29.85 17.69
N GLU A 686 1.50 -31.17 17.50
CA GLU A 686 2.00 -31.89 16.32
C GLU A 686 0.94 -32.10 15.21
N PHE A 687 -0.28 -31.54 15.36
CA PHE A 687 -1.38 -31.74 14.42
C PHE A 687 -1.01 -31.42 12.96
N VAL A 688 -0.14 -30.43 12.74
CA VAL A 688 0.32 -30.07 11.40
C VAL A 688 1.17 -31.18 10.78
N LYS A 689 2.06 -31.81 11.55
CA LYS A 689 2.90 -32.91 11.05
C LYS A 689 2.06 -34.13 10.73
N GLU A 690 1.05 -34.43 11.54
CA GLU A 690 0.13 -35.55 11.29
C GLU A 690 -0.58 -35.45 9.92
N GLU A 691 -0.87 -34.22 9.44
CA GLU A 691 -1.50 -33.98 8.14
C GLU A 691 -0.52 -33.83 6.97
N THR A 692 0.74 -33.48 7.23
CA THR A 692 1.68 -33.04 6.18
C THR A 692 3.00 -33.81 6.13
N GLU A 693 3.18 -34.80 7.00
CA GLU A 693 4.34 -35.68 6.98
C GLU A 693 4.18 -36.77 5.91
N TYR A 694 5.11 -36.79 4.96
CA TYR A 694 5.16 -37.76 3.88
C TYR A 694 6.48 -38.50 3.87
N GLU A 695 6.46 -39.79 3.51
CA GLU A 695 7.69 -40.57 3.34
C GLU A 695 8.50 -40.04 2.15
N LYS A 696 9.74 -39.59 2.42
CA LYS A 696 10.62 -39.00 1.40
C LYS A 696 11.54 -40.05 0.78
N ILE A 697 11.05 -40.76 -0.22
CA ILE A 697 11.85 -41.70 -1.00
C ILE A 697 12.40 -41.00 -2.26
N SER A 698 13.72 -41.05 -2.47
CA SER A 698 14.37 -40.53 -3.68
C SER A 698 15.26 -41.59 -4.33
N LEU A 699 15.22 -41.65 -5.67
CA LEU A 699 16.14 -42.46 -6.48
C LEU A 699 17.51 -41.78 -6.68
N TYR A 700 17.59 -40.48 -6.39
CA TYR A 700 18.80 -39.70 -6.53
C TYR A 700 19.60 -39.69 -5.22
N PRO A 701 20.95 -39.67 -5.28
CA PRO A 701 21.75 -39.51 -4.07
C PRO A 701 21.53 -38.13 -3.45
N GLU A 702 21.62 -38.05 -2.13
CA GLU A 702 21.60 -36.77 -1.41
C GLU A 702 22.80 -35.90 -1.80
N PHE A 703 22.55 -34.61 -1.98
CA PHE A 703 23.59 -33.63 -2.25
C PHE A 703 23.93 -32.88 -0.95
N ALA A 704 25.19 -32.96 -0.52
CA ALA A 704 25.64 -32.19 0.64
C ALA A 704 25.94 -30.73 0.24
N TYR A 705 25.03 -29.82 0.59
CA TYR A 705 25.25 -28.38 0.47
C TYR A 705 26.32 -27.94 1.49
N ARG A 706 27.33 -27.17 1.04
CA ARG A 706 28.47 -26.76 1.87
C ARG A 706 28.54 -25.25 1.99
N GLY A 707 28.65 -24.74 3.22
CA GLY A 707 28.72 -23.31 3.50
C GLY A 707 27.38 -22.78 3.98
N ASN A 708 26.94 -21.63 3.46
CA ASN A 708 25.62 -21.10 3.77
C ASN A 708 24.58 -21.86 2.95
N ALA A 709 23.57 -22.41 3.61
CA ALA A 709 22.44 -23.06 2.95
C ALA A 709 21.21 -22.18 3.15
N TRP A 710 20.77 -21.53 2.08
CA TRP A 710 19.73 -20.51 2.19
C TRP A 710 18.34 -21.14 2.26
N GLY A 711 17.50 -20.64 3.16
CA GLY A 711 16.11 -21.06 3.28
C GLY A 711 15.22 -19.93 3.77
N MET A 712 13.92 -20.15 3.64
CA MET A 712 12.89 -19.20 4.01
C MET A 712 11.77 -19.92 4.77
N THR A 713 11.17 -19.21 5.72
CA THR A 713 9.96 -19.66 6.41
C THR A 713 8.94 -18.53 6.37
N VAL A 714 7.69 -18.84 6.05
CA VAL A 714 6.58 -17.88 5.98
C VAL A 714 5.55 -18.22 7.05
N ASP A 715 5.30 -17.29 7.98
CA ASP A 715 4.27 -17.42 9.01
C ASP A 715 2.89 -17.02 8.46
N LEU A 716 2.00 -18.00 8.27
CA LEU A 716 0.66 -17.76 7.74
C LEU A 716 -0.29 -17.13 8.76
N SER A 717 0.04 -17.18 10.07
CA SER A 717 -0.70 -16.44 11.11
C SER A 717 -0.42 -14.94 11.05
N ALA A 718 0.74 -14.55 10.51
CA ALA A 718 1.18 -13.16 10.42
C ALA A 718 0.98 -12.53 9.04
N CYS A 719 0.67 -13.31 8.01
CA CYS A 719 0.45 -12.77 6.66
C CYS A 719 -0.93 -12.09 6.55
N ILE A 720 -0.93 -10.78 6.38
CA ILE A 720 -2.15 -9.95 6.30
C ILE A 720 -2.61 -9.62 4.87
N GLY A 721 -1.93 -10.15 3.85
CA GLY A 721 -2.29 -9.88 2.44
C GLY A 721 -2.05 -8.44 1.96
N CYS A 722 -1.12 -7.69 2.59
CA CYS A 722 -0.88 -6.27 2.27
C CYS A 722 -0.14 -6.01 0.94
N ASN A 723 0.38 -7.04 0.27
CA ASN A 723 1.15 -6.95 -0.99
C ASN A 723 2.42 -6.07 -1.00
N ALA A 724 2.84 -5.47 0.12
CA ALA A 724 4.09 -4.72 0.19
C ALA A 724 5.30 -5.56 -0.29
N CYS A 725 5.30 -6.86 0.02
CA CYS A 725 6.32 -7.81 -0.42
C CYS A 725 6.34 -8.04 -1.95
N VAL A 726 5.19 -7.96 -2.62
CA VAL A 726 5.07 -8.08 -4.09
C VAL A 726 5.73 -6.87 -4.75
N ILE A 727 5.35 -5.65 -4.34
CA ILE A 727 5.92 -4.41 -4.87
C ILE A 727 7.41 -4.31 -4.58
N ALA A 728 7.85 -4.68 -3.37
CA ALA A 728 9.28 -4.68 -3.05
C ALA A 728 10.07 -5.67 -3.89
N CYS A 729 9.49 -6.82 -4.24
CA CYS A 729 10.11 -7.76 -5.16
C CYS A 729 10.21 -7.16 -6.58
N GLN A 730 9.18 -6.45 -7.02
CA GLN A 730 9.13 -5.75 -8.32
C GLN A 730 10.20 -4.65 -8.41
N ALA A 731 10.27 -3.77 -7.40
CA ALA A 731 11.24 -2.69 -7.30
C ALA A 731 12.68 -3.22 -7.22
N GLU A 732 12.95 -4.19 -6.33
CA GLU A 732 14.30 -4.73 -6.11
C GLU A 732 14.82 -5.48 -7.34
N ASN A 733 13.96 -6.25 -8.01
CA ASN A 733 14.39 -7.20 -9.02
C ASN A 733 14.03 -6.76 -10.44
N ASN A 734 13.81 -5.47 -10.69
CA ASN A 734 13.55 -4.92 -12.03
C ASN A 734 12.42 -5.66 -12.78
N ILE A 735 11.37 -6.08 -12.07
CA ILE A 735 10.28 -6.85 -12.67
C ILE A 735 9.40 -5.89 -13.50
N PRO A 736 9.11 -6.19 -14.78
CA PRO A 736 8.34 -5.28 -15.63
C PRO A 736 6.87 -5.17 -15.19
N ILE A 737 6.20 -4.14 -15.68
CA ILE A 737 4.75 -3.97 -15.58
C ILE A 737 4.09 -4.68 -16.75
N VAL A 738 2.99 -5.39 -16.50
CA VAL A 738 2.13 -5.98 -17.53
C VAL A 738 0.76 -5.29 -17.55
N GLY A 739 0.35 -4.86 -18.74
CA GLY A 739 -0.94 -4.22 -18.94
C GLY A 739 -2.13 -5.18 -18.82
N LYS A 740 -3.31 -4.62 -18.53
CA LYS A 740 -4.59 -5.32 -18.32
C LYS A 740 -4.89 -6.47 -19.28
N GLU A 741 -4.70 -6.26 -20.58
CA GLU A 741 -5.01 -7.27 -21.61
C GLU A 741 -4.18 -8.56 -21.45
N GLU A 742 -2.94 -8.43 -20.99
CA GLU A 742 -2.02 -9.55 -20.80
C GLU A 742 -2.21 -10.18 -19.42
N VAL A 743 -2.59 -9.42 -18.40
CA VAL A 743 -3.04 -9.96 -17.11
C VAL A 743 -4.29 -10.82 -17.28
N LEU A 744 -5.27 -10.39 -18.10
CA LEU A 744 -6.45 -11.19 -18.48
C LEU A 744 -6.10 -12.54 -19.14
N ARG A 745 -4.86 -12.70 -19.62
CA ARG A 745 -4.35 -13.94 -20.22
C ARG A 745 -3.49 -14.76 -19.26
N GLY A 746 -3.42 -14.38 -17.98
CA GLY A 746 -2.60 -15.01 -16.95
C GLY A 746 -1.10 -14.85 -17.20
N ARG A 747 -0.65 -13.65 -17.58
CA ARG A 747 0.75 -13.34 -17.95
C ARG A 747 1.36 -12.24 -17.11
N GLU A 748 0.80 -11.97 -15.94
CA GLU A 748 1.35 -11.04 -14.97
C GLU A 748 2.77 -11.44 -14.56
N MET A 749 3.63 -10.44 -14.34
CA MET A 749 5.02 -10.64 -13.97
C MET A 749 5.21 -10.32 -12.49
N HIS A 750 4.77 -11.24 -11.63
CA HIS A 750 4.99 -11.15 -10.17
C HIS A 750 5.70 -12.39 -9.65
N TRP A 751 6.97 -12.27 -9.28
CA TRP A 751 7.79 -13.42 -8.83
C TRP A 751 7.32 -14.05 -7.51
N MET A 752 6.50 -13.32 -6.78
CA MET A 752 5.73 -13.83 -5.67
C MET A 752 4.31 -13.30 -5.79
N ARG A 753 3.34 -14.14 -5.44
CA ARG A 753 1.93 -13.79 -5.37
C ARG A 753 1.41 -14.11 -3.99
N ILE A 754 0.35 -13.44 -3.57
CA ILE A 754 -0.38 -13.79 -2.36
C ILE A 754 -1.67 -14.47 -2.81
N ASP A 755 -1.77 -15.77 -2.62
CA ASP A 755 -2.99 -16.52 -2.90
C ASP A 755 -4.01 -16.29 -1.77
N ARG A 756 -5.31 -16.27 -2.12
CA ARG A 756 -6.41 -16.16 -1.15
C ARG A 756 -7.41 -17.29 -1.36
N TYR A 757 -7.78 -18.00 -0.30
CA TYR A 757 -8.82 -19.03 -0.37
C TYR A 757 -10.00 -18.71 0.57
N PHE A 758 -11.22 -18.88 0.08
CA PHE A 758 -12.45 -18.87 0.89
C PHE A 758 -12.71 -20.28 1.42
N ILE A 759 -13.14 -20.37 2.68
CA ILE A 759 -13.44 -21.62 3.38
C ILE A 759 -14.79 -21.46 4.08
N GLY A 760 -15.65 -22.46 3.98
CA GLY A 760 -16.95 -22.48 4.65
C GLY A 760 -18.04 -21.74 3.87
N ASP A 761 -18.93 -21.10 4.61
CA ASP A 761 -20.12 -20.42 4.10
C ASP A 761 -19.80 -19.18 3.25
N LEU A 762 -20.64 -18.86 2.25
CA LEU A 762 -20.41 -17.74 1.34
C LEU A 762 -20.80 -16.38 1.93
N ASP A 763 -21.73 -16.34 2.88
CA ASP A 763 -22.18 -15.09 3.50
C ASP A 763 -21.17 -14.59 4.55
N ASN A 764 -20.50 -15.51 5.25
CA ASN A 764 -19.39 -15.19 6.15
C ASN A 764 -18.26 -16.25 6.11
N PRO A 765 -17.47 -16.31 5.02
CA PRO A 765 -16.39 -17.29 4.87
C PRO A 765 -15.22 -16.97 5.78
N ASP A 766 -14.52 -18.02 6.23
CA ASP A 766 -13.14 -17.85 6.64
C ASP A 766 -12.25 -17.66 5.40
N VAL A 767 -11.20 -16.87 5.56
CA VAL A 767 -10.27 -16.52 4.48
C VAL A 767 -8.84 -16.73 4.94
N VAL A 768 -8.05 -17.37 4.09
CA VAL A 768 -6.63 -17.59 4.34
C VAL A 768 -5.77 -16.97 3.25
N TYR A 769 -4.63 -16.42 3.65
CA TYR A 769 -3.60 -15.94 2.74
C TYR A 769 -2.42 -16.91 2.69
N GLN A 770 -1.84 -17.06 1.50
CA GLN A 770 -0.60 -17.81 1.31
C GLN A 770 0.30 -17.09 0.30
N PRO A 771 1.40 -16.45 0.76
CA PRO A 771 2.44 -15.97 -0.13
C PRO A 771 3.15 -17.14 -0.81
N VAL A 772 3.04 -17.23 -2.13
CA VAL A 772 3.69 -18.26 -2.93
C VAL A 772 4.74 -17.63 -3.84
N MET A 773 5.99 -18.01 -3.61
CA MET A 773 7.15 -17.68 -4.44
C MET A 773 7.87 -18.95 -4.91
N CYS A 774 8.96 -18.79 -5.66
CA CYS A 774 9.86 -19.91 -5.93
C CYS A 774 10.42 -20.50 -4.63
N GLN A 775 10.04 -21.75 -4.36
CA GLN A 775 10.36 -22.49 -3.15
C GLN A 775 11.85 -22.94 -3.06
N GLN A 776 12.64 -22.70 -4.12
CA GLN A 776 14.01 -23.19 -4.30
C GLN A 776 14.16 -24.68 -3.94
N CYS A 777 13.30 -25.51 -4.53
CA CYS A 777 13.27 -26.97 -4.38
C CYS A 777 14.65 -27.60 -4.60
N GLU A 778 15.15 -28.44 -3.69
CA GLU A 778 16.38 -29.21 -3.91
C GLU A 778 16.16 -30.27 -5.01
N GLY A 779 15.03 -30.98 -4.94
CA GLY A 779 14.54 -31.87 -5.99
C GLY A 779 13.87 -31.12 -7.15
N ALA A 780 14.48 -30.05 -7.68
CA ALA A 780 13.81 -29.14 -8.61
C ALA A 780 13.38 -29.79 -9.94
N PRO A 781 12.06 -30.00 -10.17
CA PRO A 781 11.58 -30.55 -11.44
C PRO A 781 11.76 -29.57 -12.61
N CYS A 782 11.84 -28.27 -12.31
CA CYS A 782 12.02 -27.22 -13.32
C CYS A 782 13.42 -27.19 -13.93
N GLU A 783 14.43 -27.79 -13.29
CA GLU A 783 15.80 -27.85 -13.80
C GLU A 783 16.00 -28.95 -14.83
N VAL A 784 15.57 -30.17 -14.50
CA VAL A 784 15.79 -31.36 -15.32
C VAL A 784 15.14 -31.28 -16.71
N VAL A 785 14.15 -30.39 -16.88
CA VAL A 785 13.45 -30.15 -18.16
C VAL A 785 14.04 -29.04 -19.00
N CYS A 786 15.06 -28.32 -18.52
CA CYS A 786 15.66 -27.21 -19.27
C CYS A 786 16.72 -27.72 -20.27
N PRO A 787 16.45 -27.72 -21.59
CA PRO A 787 17.39 -28.28 -22.57
C PRO A 787 18.68 -27.44 -22.71
N ALA A 788 18.66 -26.18 -22.29
CA ALA A 788 19.79 -25.27 -22.38
C ALA A 788 20.61 -25.17 -21.08
N ALA A 789 20.20 -25.87 -20.01
CA ALA A 789 20.75 -25.71 -18.65
C ALA A 789 20.76 -24.25 -18.20
N ALA A 790 19.68 -23.51 -18.49
CA ALA A 790 19.48 -22.13 -18.06
C ALA A 790 19.00 -22.02 -16.60
N THR A 791 18.65 -23.14 -15.98
CA THR A 791 18.31 -23.22 -14.56
C THR A 791 19.08 -24.37 -13.94
N VAL A 792 19.82 -24.09 -12.86
CA VAL A 792 20.75 -25.03 -12.22
C VAL A 792 20.85 -24.74 -10.73
N HIS A 793 21.19 -25.74 -9.92
CA HIS A 793 21.48 -25.52 -8.52
C HIS A 793 22.87 -24.93 -8.26
N SER A 794 22.91 -23.97 -7.34
CA SER A 794 24.13 -23.45 -6.74
C SER A 794 24.63 -24.36 -5.60
N ARG A 795 25.88 -24.17 -5.16
CA ARG A 795 26.44 -24.91 -4.01
C ARG A 795 25.79 -24.55 -2.66
N GLU A 796 25.08 -23.43 -2.61
CA GLU A 796 24.40 -22.89 -1.42
C GLU A 796 22.90 -23.29 -1.39
N GLY A 797 22.47 -24.16 -2.32
CA GLY A 797 21.08 -24.65 -2.38
C GLY A 797 20.10 -23.70 -3.08
N LEU A 798 20.60 -22.69 -3.80
CA LEU A 798 19.75 -21.82 -4.60
C LEU A 798 19.47 -22.46 -5.95
N ASN A 799 18.22 -22.34 -6.42
CA ASN A 799 17.92 -22.60 -7.82
C ASN A 799 18.30 -21.35 -8.62
N ASP A 800 19.37 -21.38 -9.40
CA ASP A 800 19.85 -20.22 -10.15
C ASP A 800 19.16 -20.16 -11.52
N MET A 801 18.45 -19.07 -11.81
CA MET A 801 17.91 -18.78 -13.14
C MET A 801 18.88 -17.89 -13.91
N VAL A 802 19.53 -18.44 -14.92
CA VAL A 802 20.52 -17.77 -15.75
C VAL A 802 19.83 -17.20 -16.99
N TYR A 803 19.38 -15.95 -16.89
CA TYR A 803 18.51 -15.29 -17.88
C TYR A 803 19.04 -15.34 -19.31
N ASN A 804 20.32 -15.03 -19.52
CA ASN A 804 20.97 -15.01 -20.84
C ASN A 804 21.14 -16.40 -21.49
N ARG A 805 20.96 -17.49 -20.74
CA ARG A 805 21.00 -18.86 -21.26
C ARG A 805 19.61 -19.38 -21.65
N CYS A 806 18.55 -18.72 -21.20
CA CYS A 806 17.18 -19.11 -21.48
C CYS A 806 16.87 -18.93 -22.98
N ILE A 807 16.38 -19.99 -23.61
CA ILE A 807 15.94 -19.98 -25.02
C ILE A 807 14.40 -19.97 -25.17
N GLY A 808 13.68 -19.79 -24.06
CA GLY A 808 12.23 -19.58 -24.06
C GLY A 808 11.35 -20.79 -24.38
N THR A 809 11.80 -22.03 -24.12
CA THR A 809 10.94 -23.23 -24.32
C THR A 809 9.76 -23.32 -23.36
N ARG A 810 9.82 -22.60 -22.24
CA ARG A 810 8.83 -22.56 -21.15
C ARG A 810 8.51 -23.88 -20.44
N TYR A 811 9.23 -24.96 -20.73
CA TYR A 811 8.94 -26.25 -20.09
C TYR A 811 9.18 -26.23 -18.57
N CYS A 812 10.12 -25.41 -18.10
CA CYS A 812 10.39 -25.23 -16.67
C CYS A 812 9.20 -24.64 -15.89
N GLU A 813 8.32 -23.88 -16.53
CA GLU A 813 7.07 -23.38 -15.94
C GLU A 813 6.04 -24.50 -15.79
N ASN A 814 5.82 -25.28 -16.85
CA ASN A 814 4.88 -26.40 -16.82
C ASN A 814 5.23 -27.41 -15.71
N ASN A 815 6.51 -27.76 -15.59
CA ASN A 815 6.99 -28.75 -14.62
C ASN A 815 7.15 -28.20 -13.20
N CYS A 816 7.12 -26.88 -13.01
CA CYS A 816 7.09 -26.30 -11.67
C CYS A 816 5.69 -26.53 -11.06
N PRO A 817 5.57 -27.26 -9.94
CA PRO A 817 4.26 -27.56 -9.37
C PRO A 817 3.54 -26.29 -8.86
N TYR A 818 4.31 -25.28 -8.44
CA TYR A 818 3.78 -24.03 -7.88
C TYR A 818 3.43 -22.96 -8.93
N LYS A 819 3.82 -23.14 -10.20
CA LYS A 819 3.64 -22.15 -11.28
C LYS A 819 4.15 -20.74 -10.91
N VAL A 820 5.39 -20.68 -10.43
CA VAL A 820 6.10 -19.45 -9.97
C VAL A 820 7.28 -19.08 -10.88
N ARG A 821 7.20 -19.53 -12.14
CA ARG A 821 8.14 -19.21 -13.22
C ARG A 821 7.37 -18.34 -14.19
N HIS A 822 7.78 -17.08 -14.35
CA HIS A 822 7.04 -16.09 -15.14
C HIS A 822 7.78 -15.81 -16.44
N PHE A 823 7.07 -15.85 -17.56
CA PHE A 823 7.69 -15.75 -18.87
C PHE A 823 7.49 -14.38 -19.51
N ASN A 824 8.57 -13.77 -19.98
CA ASN A 824 8.48 -12.55 -20.79
C ASN A 824 7.94 -12.89 -22.20
N PHE A 825 6.62 -12.89 -22.39
CA PHE A 825 6.02 -13.13 -23.71
C PHE A 825 6.40 -12.05 -24.71
N PHE A 826 6.42 -10.80 -24.26
CA PHE A 826 6.78 -9.63 -25.05
C PHE A 826 7.98 -8.92 -24.44
N GLN A 827 8.40 -7.84 -25.10
CA GLN A 827 9.36 -6.92 -24.52
C GLN A 827 8.59 -6.01 -23.55
N TYR A 828 8.33 -6.51 -22.33
CA TYR A 828 7.56 -5.77 -21.32
C TYR A 828 8.36 -4.62 -20.70
N VAL A 829 9.69 -4.74 -20.65
CA VAL A 829 10.54 -3.65 -20.18
C VAL A 829 10.70 -2.59 -21.26
N ASP A 830 10.34 -1.34 -20.95
CA ASP A 830 10.66 -0.16 -21.73
C ASP A 830 12.16 0.15 -21.67
N VAL A 831 12.90 -0.06 -22.75
CA VAL A 831 14.35 0.22 -22.79
C VAL A 831 14.69 1.60 -23.35
N ASP A 832 13.70 2.32 -23.86
CA ASP A 832 13.90 3.55 -24.63
C ASP A 832 13.71 4.80 -23.77
N THR A 833 12.82 4.77 -22.78
CA THR A 833 12.55 5.90 -21.88
C THR A 833 13.70 6.09 -20.86
N PRO A 834 14.47 7.19 -20.91
CA PRO A 834 15.66 7.35 -20.07
C PRO A 834 15.36 7.46 -18.56
N SER A 835 14.25 8.10 -18.17
CA SER A 835 13.91 8.27 -16.74
C SER A 835 13.68 6.91 -16.05
N LEU A 836 12.97 5.99 -16.71
CA LEU A 836 12.70 4.64 -16.21
C LEU A 836 13.94 3.74 -16.12
N GLN A 837 15.07 4.13 -16.71
CA GLN A 837 16.33 3.40 -16.53
C GLN A 837 16.96 3.67 -15.17
N LEU A 838 16.70 4.84 -14.57
CA LEU A 838 17.30 5.28 -13.31
C LEU A 838 16.76 4.51 -12.10
N MET A 839 15.49 4.07 -12.15
CA MET A 839 14.87 3.30 -11.06
C MET A 839 15.45 1.90 -10.89
N ARG A 840 16.14 1.39 -11.91
CA ARG A 840 16.52 -0.03 -11.97
C ARG A 840 17.67 -0.31 -11.04
N ASN A 841 17.56 -1.40 -10.29
CA ASN A 841 18.64 -1.94 -9.52
C ASN A 841 19.80 -2.34 -10.46
N PRO A 842 21.00 -1.73 -10.35
CA PRO A 842 22.12 -2.01 -11.25
C PRO A 842 22.69 -3.42 -11.06
N ASN A 843 22.38 -4.07 -9.93
CA ASN A 843 22.88 -5.40 -9.59
C ASN A 843 21.97 -6.54 -10.07
N VAL A 844 20.86 -6.23 -10.74
CA VAL A 844 19.92 -7.22 -11.28
C VAL A 844 19.77 -7.04 -12.79
N THR A 845 19.95 -8.13 -13.53
CA THR A 845 19.76 -8.12 -15.00
C THR A 845 18.36 -7.62 -15.34
N VAL A 846 18.25 -6.69 -16.29
CA VAL A 846 16.98 -6.31 -16.92
C VAL A 846 16.70 -7.32 -18.03
N ARG A 847 15.56 -8.01 -17.98
CA ARG A 847 15.28 -9.12 -18.90
C ARG A 847 14.69 -8.62 -20.21
N SER A 848 14.98 -9.35 -21.27
CA SER A 848 14.38 -9.17 -22.59
C SER A 848 13.24 -10.17 -22.81
N ARG A 849 12.51 -10.00 -23.91
CA ARG A 849 11.50 -10.97 -24.37
C ARG A 849 12.08 -12.39 -24.50
N GLY A 850 11.23 -13.39 -24.29
CA GLY A 850 11.57 -14.79 -24.50
C GLY A 850 12.34 -15.45 -23.35
N VAL A 851 12.44 -14.79 -22.20
CA VAL A 851 13.20 -15.26 -21.04
C VAL A 851 12.28 -15.57 -19.87
N MET A 852 12.55 -16.67 -19.17
CA MET A 852 11.87 -17.06 -17.94
C MET A 852 12.48 -16.35 -16.73
N GLU A 853 11.64 -15.99 -15.78
CA GLU A 853 12.00 -15.38 -14.52
C GLU A 853 11.41 -16.15 -13.33
N LYS A 854 11.94 -15.90 -12.14
CA LYS A 854 11.42 -16.44 -10.88
C LYS A 854 12.06 -15.71 -9.70
N CYS A 855 11.46 -15.85 -8.52
CA CYS A 855 12.13 -15.46 -7.28
C CYS A 855 13.50 -16.17 -7.14
N THR A 856 14.54 -15.39 -6.85
CA THR A 856 15.95 -15.83 -6.69
C THR A 856 16.45 -15.74 -5.25
N TYR A 857 15.53 -15.56 -4.27
CA TYR A 857 15.89 -15.17 -2.91
C TYR A 857 16.75 -13.89 -2.85
N CYS A 858 16.51 -12.95 -3.77
CA CYS A 858 17.30 -11.72 -3.89
C CYS A 858 18.81 -12.01 -3.94
N VAL A 859 19.23 -12.88 -4.87
CA VAL A 859 20.62 -13.36 -4.99
C VAL A 859 21.66 -12.23 -5.04
N GLN A 860 21.29 -11.05 -5.54
CA GLN A 860 22.11 -9.83 -5.52
C GLN A 860 22.49 -9.41 -4.08
N ARG A 861 21.56 -9.50 -3.11
CA ARG A 861 21.81 -9.20 -1.69
C ARG A 861 22.65 -10.28 -1.02
N ILE A 862 22.36 -11.55 -1.33
CA ILE A 862 23.19 -12.70 -0.90
C ILE A 862 24.63 -12.51 -1.37
N ASN A 863 24.82 -12.18 -2.65
CA ASN A 863 26.13 -11.98 -3.24
C ASN A 863 26.88 -10.81 -2.61
N ALA A 864 26.23 -9.68 -2.37
CA ALA A 864 26.83 -8.53 -1.73
C ALA A 864 27.34 -8.87 -0.31
N ALA A 865 26.51 -9.46 0.53
CA ALA A 865 26.88 -9.88 1.88
C ALA A 865 28.00 -10.94 1.87
N ARG A 866 27.93 -11.89 0.94
CA ARG A 866 28.96 -12.92 0.76
C ARG A 866 30.31 -12.33 0.35
N ILE A 867 30.32 -11.36 -0.56
CA ILE A 867 31.55 -10.68 -0.98
C ILE A 867 32.13 -9.88 0.19
N ARG A 868 31.29 -9.12 0.90
CA ARG A 868 31.71 -8.35 2.09
C ARG A 868 32.30 -9.24 3.18
N SER A 869 31.59 -10.31 3.56
CA SER A 869 32.04 -11.27 4.57
C SER A 869 33.36 -11.95 4.20
N LYS A 870 33.57 -12.25 2.91
CA LYS A 870 34.86 -12.78 2.41
C LYS A 870 35.98 -11.74 2.49
N LYS A 871 35.73 -10.47 2.15
CA LYS A 871 36.72 -9.38 2.32
C LYS A 871 37.12 -9.23 3.80
N GLU A 872 36.16 -9.41 4.71
CA GLU A 872 36.35 -9.28 6.16
C GLU A 872 36.83 -10.57 6.85
N ASN A 873 36.99 -11.68 6.11
CA ASN A 873 37.37 -13.00 6.64
C ASN A 873 36.47 -13.50 7.79
N ARG A 874 35.16 -13.31 7.68
CA ARG A 874 34.17 -13.78 8.67
C ARG A 874 33.00 -14.51 8.00
N PRO A 875 32.21 -15.30 8.75
CA PRO A 875 30.94 -15.82 8.23
C PRO A 875 29.90 -14.69 8.07
N ILE A 876 28.88 -14.98 7.26
CA ILE A 876 27.69 -14.14 7.16
C ILE A 876 26.88 -14.34 8.44
N ARG A 877 26.41 -13.25 9.05
CA ARG A 877 25.63 -13.30 10.29
C ARG A 877 24.14 -13.42 10.00
N ASP A 878 23.38 -13.96 10.94
CA ASP A 878 21.92 -13.91 10.87
C ASP A 878 21.44 -12.44 10.80
N GLY A 879 20.42 -12.18 9.99
CA GLY A 879 19.91 -10.84 9.71
C GLY A 879 20.79 -9.93 8.84
N GLU A 880 22.01 -10.34 8.46
CA GLU A 880 22.87 -9.55 7.54
C GLU A 880 22.33 -9.56 6.11
N VAL A 881 21.67 -10.65 5.70
CA VAL A 881 20.96 -10.74 4.42
C VAL A 881 19.46 -10.68 4.69
N LYS A 882 18.85 -9.52 4.45
CA LYS A 882 17.39 -9.37 4.41
C LYS A 882 16.94 -9.31 2.94
N THR A 883 16.12 -10.28 2.54
CA THR A 883 15.49 -10.24 1.20
C THR A 883 14.52 -9.06 1.11
N ALA A 884 14.25 -8.55 -0.11
CA ALA A 884 13.35 -7.42 -0.27
C ALA A 884 11.95 -7.68 0.28
N CYS A 885 11.40 -8.89 0.07
CA CYS A 885 10.10 -9.28 0.61
C CYS A 885 10.08 -9.39 2.15
N GLN A 886 11.20 -9.77 2.79
CA GLN A 886 11.34 -9.82 4.24
C GLN A 886 11.48 -8.40 4.83
N ALA A 887 12.34 -7.56 4.24
CA ALA A 887 12.66 -6.25 4.77
C ALA A 887 11.43 -5.34 4.87
N VAL A 888 10.50 -5.43 3.92
CA VAL A 888 9.32 -4.55 3.86
C VAL A 888 8.11 -5.10 4.60
N CYS A 889 8.11 -6.37 5.04
CA CYS A 889 6.92 -6.99 5.59
C CYS A 889 6.58 -6.37 6.95
N PRO A 890 5.45 -5.65 7.10
CA PRO A 890 5.14 -4.93 8.35
C PRO A 890 4.91 -5.89 9.52
N THR A 891 4.49 -7.11 9.23
CA THR A 891 4.21 -8.14 10.22
C THR A 891 5.36 -9.11 10.41
N ASP A 892 6.52 -8.88 9.78
CA ASP A 892 7.72 -9.73 9.77
C ASP A 892 7.42 -11.20 9.33
N ALA A 893 6.35 -11.45 8.57
CA ALA A 893 5.83 -12.81 8.28
C ALA A 893 6.82 -13.68 7.50
N ILE A 894 7.74 -13.09 6.75
CA ILE A 894 8.73 -13.78 5.94
C ILE A 894 10.08 -13.70 6.67
N VAL A 895 10.67 -14.85 6.99
CA VAL A 895 12.00 -14.94 7.60
C VAL A 895 12.93 -15.71 6.67
N PHE A 896 14.06 -15.11 6.32
CA PHE A 896 15.07 -15.71 5.45
C PHE A 896 16.42 -15.75 6.17
N GLY A 897 17.19 -16.80 5.94
CA GLY A 897 18.51 -16.95 6.54
C GLY A 897 19.22 -18.24 6.16
N ASN A 898 20.30 -18.54 6.87
CA ASN A 898 21.08 -19.76 6.70
C ASN A 898 20.52 -20.89 7.57
N ILE A 899 19.94 -21.93 6.97
CA ILE A 899 19.30 -23.04 7.69
C ILE A 899 20.29 -24.01 8.34
N GLU A 900 21.56 -23.99 7.93
CA GLU A 900 22.62 -24.77 8.57
C GLU A 900 23.11 -24.11 9.87
N ASP A 901 22.87 -22.81 10.04
CA ASP A 901 23.10 -22.12 11.30
C ASP A 901 21.89 -22.37 12.23
N LYS A 902 22.06 -23.29 13.19
CA LYS A 902 21.03 -23.69 14.15
C LYS A 902 20.57 -22.55 15.07
N GLU A 903 21.39 -21.52 15.24
CA GLU A 903 21.03 -20.34 16.02
C GLU A 903 20.26 -19.30 15.19
N SER A 904 20.21 -19.45 13.86
CA SER A 904 19.48 -18.52 13.00
C SER A 904 17.98 -18.53 13.29
N GLN A 905 17.32 -17.39 13.05
CA GLN A 905 15.88 -17.28 13.21
C GLN A 905 15.12 -18.27 12.31
N VAL A 906 15.57 -18.43 11.06
CA VAL A 906 14.91 -19.34 10.10
C VAL A 906 15.02 -20.81 10.51
N ALA A 907 16.15 -21.25 11.06
CA ALA A 907 16.33 -22.63 11.51
C ALA A 907 15.38 -22.94 12.68
N ARG A 908 15.28 -22.03 13.65
CA ARG A 908 14.35 -22.16 14.78
C ARG A 908 12.89 -22.22 14.33
N LEU A 909 12.49 -21.41 13.35
CA LEU A 909 11.13 -21.47 12.81
C LEU A 909 10.87 -22.77 12.03
N LYS A 910 11.87 -23.33 11.32
CA LYS A 910 11.73 -24.62 10.63
C LYS A 910 11.60 -25.81 11.59
N GLU A 911 12.13 -25.67 12.81
CA GLU A 911 11.99 -26.66 13.88
C GLU A 911 10.64 -26.55 14.63
N SER A 912 9.86 -25.49 14.37
CA SER A 912 8.51 -25.32 14.94
C SER A 912 7.60 -26.50 14.58
N PRO A 913 6.76 -26.98 15.51
CA PRO A 913 5.77 -28.01 15.20
C PRO A 913 4.70 -27.55 14.20
N LEU A 914 4.58 -26.23 13.97
CA LEU A 914 3.69 -25.66 12.96
C LEU A 914 4.28 -25.68 11.55
N ASN A 915 5.56 -26.03 11.38
CA ASN A 915 6.25 -25.95 10.10
C ASN A 915 5.87 -27.11 9.18
N TYR A 916 5.50 -26.79 7.93
CA TYR A 916 5.19 -27.77 6.90
C TYR A 916 5.72 -27.37 5.51
N GLU A 917 5.77 -28.35 4.61
CA GLU A 917 6.18 -28.19 3.22
C GLU A 917 4.95 -28.09 2.31
N LEU A 918 4.85 -27.04 1.50
CA LEU A 918 3.79 -26.93 0.50
C LEU A 918 4.02 -27.98 -0.59
N LEU A 919 3.01 -28.84 -0.81
CA LEU A 919 3.08 -29.99 -1.72
C LEU A 919 4.20 -30.99 -1.35
N GLY A 920 4.36 -31.25 -0.05
CA GLY A 920 5.37 -32.18 0.48
C GLY A 920 5.29 -33.60 -0.10
N GLU A 921 4.10 -34.02 -0.53
CA GLU A 921 3.84 -35.32 -1.16
C GLU A 921 4.62 -35.53 -2.47
N LEU A 922 5.07 -34.45 -3.12
CA LEU A 922 5.85 -34.52 -4.36
C LEU A 922 7.35 -34.77 -4.12
N ASN A 923 7.80 -34.75 -2.87
CA ASN A 923 9.21 -34.88 -2.47
C ASN A 923 10.16 -33.95 -3.25
N VAL A 924 9.73 -32.70 -3.51
CA VAL A 924 10.56 -31.68 -4.18
C VAL A 924 11.52 -30.98 -3.21
N GLN A 925 11.42 -31.27 -1.90
CA GLN A 925 12.30 -30.76 -0.84
C GLN A 925 12.45 -29.22 -0.91
N PRO A 926 11.35 -28.47 -0.69
CA PRO A 926 11.36 -27.03 -0.80
C PRO A 926 12.18 -26.37 0.33
N ARG A 927 12.99 -25.37 -0.02
CA ARG A 927 13.75 -24.54 0.94
C ARG A 927 12.88 -23.47 1.59
N THR A 928 11.80 -23.05 0.92
CA THR A 928 10.72 -22.27 1.55
C THR A 928 9.77 -23.23 2.25
N THR A 929 9.47 -22.99 3.52
CA THR A 929 8.44 -23.72 4.26
C THR A 929 7.46 -22.72 4.88
N TYR A 930 6.35 -23.24 5.39
CA TYR A 930 5.25 -22.44 5.92
C TYR A 930 4.98 -22.84 7.36
N LEU A 931 4.60 -21.87 8.19
CA LEU A 931 3.99 -22.17 9.48
C LEU A 931 2.48 -22.14 9.32
N ALA A 932 1.80 -23.15 9.84
CA ALA A 932 0.35 -23.22 9.82
C ALA A 932 -0.28 -21.98 10.47
N ARG A 933 -1.45 -21.59 9.96
CA ARG A 933 -2.22 -20.47 10.49
C ARG A 933 -2.91 -20.90 11.79
N LEU A 934 -2.74 -20.13 12.85
CA LEU A 934 -3.50 -20.29 14.08
C LEU A 934 -4.52 -19.15 14.24
N LYS A 935 -5.72 -19.50 14.70
CA LYS A 935 -6.75 -18.58 15.18
C LYS A 935 -6.96 -18.73 16.68
N ASN A 936 -7.46 -17.70 17.33
CA ASN A 936 -7.86 -17.73 18.73
C ASN A 936 -9.38 -17.46 18.90
N PRO A 937 -10.25 -18.34 18.35
CA PRO A 937 -11.69 -18.16 18.53
C PRO A 937 -12.05 -18.29 20.01
N ASN A 938 -12.91 -17.39 20.48
CA ASN A 938 -13.60 -17.53 21.76
C ASN A 938 -14.43 -18.85 21.78
N PRO A 939 -14.30 -19.71 22.80
CA PRO A 939 -15.01 -20.97 22.89
C PRO A 939 -16.54 -20.88 22.74
N ASN A 940 -17.17 -19.80 23.22
CA ASN A 940 -18.62 -19.63 23.12
C ASN A 940 -19.11 -19.37 21.69
N LEU A 941 -18.21 -18.97 20.78
CA LEU A 941 -18.52 -18.71 19.37
C LEU A 941 -17.85 -19.71 18.43
N ALA A 942 -17.09 -20.67 18.98
CA ALA A 942 -16.32 -21.62 18.19
C ALA A 942 -17.17 -22.78 17.63
N GLU A 943 -18.37 -23.01 18.17
CA GLU A 943 -19.27 -24.11 17.76
C GLU A 943 -20.18 -23.78 16.56
N GLU A 944 -20.17 -22.53 16.06
CA GLU A 944 -21.02 -22.08 14.95
C GLU A 944 -20.36 -22.11 13.56
N VAL A 945 -19.15 -22.67 13.40
CA VAL A 945 -18.41 -22.71 12.11
C VAL A 945 -18.46 -24.08 11.43
#